data_AF-A0A938QGF2-F1
#
_entry.id   AF-A0A938QGF2-F1
#
_cell.length_a   1.000
_cell.length_b   1.000
_cell.length_c   1.000
_cell.angle_alpha   90.00
_cell.angle_beta   90.00
_cell.angle_gamma   90.00
#
_symmetry.space_group_name_H-M   'P 1'
#
loop_
_entity.id
_entity.type
_entity.pdbx_description
1 polymer ?
#
loop_
_entity_poly.entity_id
_entity_poly.type
_entity_poly.pdbx_seq_one_letter_code
_entity_poly.pdbx_strand_id
1 'polypeptide(L)'
;MSIRRLLMFIGVAGFAWGVVALPVVVAPAHAGAGPPGVTFYANSPIMQKFVHSLPGLGAANANDLGQYIPVAVPDTTTYPGSDYYEIGLTDYTQQLHRDLPKATKLRGYYQINGPDTNAKYLGPVILGRRYNPANPPGVAGNGKPVRIKFTNNLGVGAAGNLFLPVDETIMGAGMGPPVPDPGGPSETYKQNRATIHLHGGFTPWISDGTPHQWITPATETTLYPKGVSFQNVPDMVGAGPGQVPGTPTDGMGTFYYPNQQSSRLMFYHDHSYGITRLNVYAGEAAGYLLVDQFEDDLIDGTNVTGINPTLAKVLPNQGGGIYKYGIPLIIQDKTFVPVDVDIQDSKWNVWRTAQGITDGLPGDLWFPHVYEPNQDPTAPDGMNPTGRWDYGPWFWPVFPAIGPLPEVSHVPEAFKDTMLVNGTPYPYLNVEPKAYRFRILNACNDRFLNLQLYKAYRGTEVKMVKAVATKKFPPLWPTDNRDGGVPDPKTAGPPMIQIGSEGGFLPAPAVIPPQPVNYEYDRRNIVVLNVKEKALFLGPAERADVIIDFSRYNGKTLVLYNDAPAPVPASDPRQDYYTGNPDLTASGGAPSTKARFGPNTRTIMIFKVRGKRSRVPFDKAALNTAITAAYVNSQPPPIVPQTTYPPPWQAAADSYARIQDNTLTYTPVGGGAPVTRDLQPKALHELFDDYGRMNSVLALERKFTTAFNQTTLPFKYIDQPDEVFNAGETQLWKITHNGVDTHAIHFHLFNVQVINRVGWDGQIRPPDPNEQGWKETVRMNPLEDIIIAMKADLPTVPFAVPVSMRPLDPTSALGTTTQFTRFGPDGNPRVTVNAITNFGHEFVWHCHLLGHEENDMMRPLVVMPGP
;
A
#
# COMPACT_ATOMS: atom_id res chain seq x y z
N MET A 1 19.51 5.93 35.91
CA MET A 1 18.97 5.64 34.56
C MET A 1 18.99 6.91 33.74
N SER A 2 19.54 6.90 32.52
CA SER A 2 19.69 8.09 31.66
C SER A 2 20.11 7.70 30.24
N ILE A 3 19.79 8.56 29.27
CA ILE A 3 20.15 8.57 27.84
C ILE A 3 21.64 8.25 27.62
N ARG A 4 21.99 6.96 27.42
CA ARG A 4 23.40 6.49 27.32
C ARG A 4 23.66 5.26 26.43
N ARG A 5 22.77 4.89 25.50
CA ARG A 5 23.08 3.91 24.43
C ARG A 5 22.90 4.56 23.05
N LEU A 6 23.96 5.26 22.63
CA LEU A 6 24.14 5.79 21.27
C LEU A 6 25.65 5.96 21.00
N LEU A 7 26.13 5.45 19.86
CA LEU A 7 27.44 5.67 19.20
C LEU A 7 28.74 4.95 19.69
N MET A 8 29.37 4.25 18.72
CA MET A 8 30.81 4.18 18.34
C MET A 8 31.79 3.02 18.72
N PHE A 9 32.23 2.29 17.67
CA PHE A 9 33.54 1.63 17.38
C PHE A 9 34.12 0.59 18.41
N ILE A 10 35.13 -0.28 18.17
CA ILE A 10 36.23 -0.51 17.18
C ILE A 10 36.34 -2.07 16.96
N GLY A 11 36.84 -2.72 15.89
CA GLY A 11 37.60 -2.38 14.67
C GLY A 11 37.92 -3.63 13.80
N VAL A 12 39.18 -3.84 13.34
CA VAL A 12 39.58 -4.94 12.42
C VAL A 12 40.92 -5.61 12.79
N ALA A 13 41.03 -6.93 12.61
CA ALA A 13 42.28 -7.70 12.47
C ALA A 13 42.07 -8.89 11.50
N GLY A 14 43.12 -9.44 10.88
CA GLY A 14 42.99 -10.55 9.92
C GLY A 14 44.29 -11.29 9.61
N PHE A 15 44.18 -12.44 8.94
CA PHE A 15 45.30 -13.30 8.49
C PHE A 15 45.01 -13.90 7.10
N ALA A 16 46.03 -14.48 6.44
CA ALA A 16 46.00 -14.91 5.03
C ALA A 16 46.73 -16.25 4.80
N TRP A 17 47.05 -16.56 3.53
CA TRP A 17 47.58 -17.83 2.97
C TRP A 17 46.49 -18.93 2.80
N GLY A 18 46.49 -19.77 1.74
CA GLY A 18 47.37 -19.86 0.56
C GLY A 18 46.72 -20.73 -0.55
N VAL A 19 47.27 -20.74 -1.77
CA VAL A 19 46.57 -21.22 -3.00
C VAL A 19 47.10 -22.55 -3.54
N VAL A 20 46.18 -23.45 -3.95
CA VAL A 20 46.36 -24.44 -5.03
C VAL A 20 45.05 -24.53 -5.83
N ALA A 21 45.11 -24.72 -7.15
CA ALA A 21 43.92 -24.80 -8.01
C ALA A 21 44.09 -25.77 -9.19
N LEU A 22 43.01 -26.50 -9.52
CA LEU A 22 42.79 -27.18 -10.81
C LEU A 22 41.30 -27.04 -11.21
N PRO A 23 40.94 -27.08 -12.51
CA PRO A 23 39.68 -26.49 -12.98
C PRO A 23 38.53 -27.49 -13.19
N VAL A 24 37.33 -27.12 -12.75
CA VAL A 24 36.04 -27.63 -13.24
C VAL A 24 35.11 -26.43 -13.46
N VAL A 25 34.38 -26.39 -14.58
CA VAL A 25 33.44 -25.29 -14.87
C VAL A 25 32.09 -25.59 -14.23
N VAL A 26 31.79 -24.90 -13.13
CA VAL A 26 30.48 -24.91 -12.46
C VAL A 26 30.06 -23.44 -12.27
N ALA A 27 28.77 -23.15 -12.41
CA ALA A 27 28.24 -21.82 -12.08
C ALA A 27 28.39 -21.54 -10.58
N PRO A 28 28.75 -20.32 -10.15
CA PRO A 28 29.01 -20.04 -8.74
C PRO A 28 27.72 -20.00 -7.93
N ALA A 29 27.49 -21.05 -7.13
CA ALA A 29 26.56 -21.03 -6.00
C ALA A 29 27.02 -20.01 -4.93
N HIS A 30 26.15 -19.65 -3.99
CA HIS A 30 26.47 -18.68 -2.94
C HIS A 30 27.52 -19.24 -1.96
N ALA A 31 28.77 -18.81 -2.12
CA ALA A 31 29.87 -19.13 -1.21
C ALA A 31 29.78 -18.27 0.07
N GLY A 32 28.81 -18.59 0.93
CA GLY A 32 28.50 -17.79 2.13
C GLY A 32 27.39 -18.37 2.99
N ALA A 33 27.37 -19.69 3.22
CA ALA A 33 26.50 -20.28 4.23
C ALA A 33 26.90 -19.78 5.63
N GLY A 34 25.94 -19.31 6.42
CA GLY A 34 26.15 -18.96 7.83
C GLY A 34 26.32 -20.20 8.72
N PRO A 35 26.41 -20.02 10.05
CA PRO A 35 26.55 -21.14 10.98
C PRO A 35 25.38 -22.13 10.86
N PRO A 36 25.64 -23.46 10.88
CA PRO A 36 24.58 -24.46 10.76
C PRO A 36 23.61 -24.37 11.95
N GLY A 37 22.32 -24.24 11.66
CA GLY A 37 21.25 -24.12 12.65
C GLY A 37 20.58 -22.74 12.74
N VAL A 38 21.03 -21.76 11.94
CA VAL A 38 20.44 -20.41 11.87
C VAL A 38 19.56 -20.28 10.63
N THR A 39 18.33 -19.78 10.78
CA THR A 39 17.45 -19.40 9.66
C THR A 39 17.77 -17.97 9.19
N PHE A 40 17.48 -17.69 7.92
CA PHE A 40 17.59 -16.33 7.37
C PHE A 40 16.37 -16.01 6.49
N TYR A 41 16.20 -14.73 6.16
CA TYR A 41 15.41 -14.35 4.98
C TYR A 41 16.12 -14.88 3.73
N ALA A 42 15.38 -15.59 2.86
CA ALA A 42 15.92 -16.01 1.58
C ALA A 42 16.11 -14.82 0.63
N ASN A 43 17.13 -14.87 -0.22
CA ASN A 43 17.44 -13.85 -1.22
C ASN A 43 17.10 -14.39 -2.61
N SER A 44 16.60 -13.54 -3.49
CA SER A 44 16.24 -13.90 -4.87
C SER A 44 17.47 -14.31 -5.69
N PRO A 45 17.29 -15.19 -6.71
CA PRO A 45 18.32 -15.46 -7.70
C PRO A 45 18.89 -14.20 -8.36
N ILE A 46 20.18 -14.24 -8.71
CA ILE A 46 20.87 -13.13 -9.37
C ILE A 46 20.26 -12.88 -10.77
N MET A 47 19.49 -11.80 -10.91
CA MET A 47 18.80 -11.40 -12.15
C MET A 47 19.50 -10.21 -12.83
N GLN A 48 19.66 -10.25 -14.16
CA GLN A 48 20.26 -9.16 -14.92
C GLN A 48 19.28 -7.99 -15.13
N LYS A 49 19.59 -6.81 -14.58
CA LYS A 49 18.73 -5.62 -14.66
C LYS A 49 18.58 -5.11 -16.11
N PHE A 50 17.38 -4.64 -16.45
CA PHE A 50 17.05 -3.89 -17.67
C PHE A 50 17.19 -4.65 -18.99
N VAL A 51 17.03 -5.97 -18.96
CA VAL A 51 17.00 -6.83 -20.14
C VAL A 51 15.63 -6.86 -20.82
N HIS A 52 14.55 -6.76 -20.05
CA HIS A 52 13.15 -6.78 -20.53
C HIS A 52 12.53 -5.38 -20.59
N SER A 53 11.61 -5.16 -21.52
CA SER A 53 10.83 -3.90 -21.54
C SER A 53 9.66 -3.92 -20.55
N LEU A 54 9.23 -2.74 -20.11
CA LEU A 54 8.04 -2.55 -19.28
C LEU A 54 6.79 -3.15 -19.98
N PRO A 55 6.00 -3.99 -19.29
CA PRO A 55 4.71 -4.48 -19.78
C PRO A 55 3.74 -3.32 -20.04
N GLY A 56 3.17 -3.31 -21.24
CA GLY A 56 2.16 -2.36 -21.63
C GLY A 56 0.73 -2.84 -21.34
N LEU A 57 -0.23 -2.10 -21.89
CA LEU A 57 -1.66 -2.36 -21.75
C LEU A 57 -2.22 -3.16 -22.94
N GLY A 58 -2.77 -4.33 -22.67
CA GLY A 58 -3.31 -5.28 -23.67
C GLY A 58 -2.24 -5.97 -24.53
N ALA A 59 -2.63 -7.09 -25.15
CA ALA A 59 -1.71 -8.00 -25.84
C ALA A 59 -0.84 -7.36 -26.93
N ALA A 60 -1.35 -6.32 -27.60
CA ALA A 60 -0.61 -5.57 -28.63
C ALA A 60 0.60 -4.79 -28.07
N ASN A 61 0.68 -4.60 -26.74
CA ASN A 61 1.77 -3.92 -26.05
C ASN A 61 2.53 -4.86 -25.09
N ALA A 62 2.53 -6.17 -25.39
CA ALA A 62 3.32 -7.16 -24.66
C ALA A 62 4.84 -6.87 -24.75
N ASN A 63 5.57 -7.16 -23.67
CA ASN A 63 7.02 -7.14 -23.69
C ASN A 63 7.61 -8.42 -24.32
N ASP A 64 8.94 -8.54 -24.30
CA ASP A 64 9.71 -9.66 -24.85
C ASP A 64 9.56 -10.99 -24.08
N LEU A 65 8.85 -10.99 -22.93
CA LEU A 65 8.37 -12.20 -22.23
C LEU A 65 6.89 -12.51 -22.52
N GLY A 66 6.21 -11.74 -23.36
CA GLY A 66 4.76 -11.84 -23.58
C GLY A 66 3.90 -11.22 -22.48
N GLN A 67 4.50 -10.48 -21.53
CA GLN A 67 3.80 -9.87 -20.40
C GLN A 67 3.14 -8.55 -20.82
N TYR A 68 1.88 -8.37 -20.39
CA TYR A 68 1.10 -7.12 -20.46
C TYR A 68 0.06 -7.15 -19.34
N ILE A 69 -0.48 -5.99 -18.98
CA ILE A 69 -1.66 -5.87 -18.13
C ILE A 69 -2.89 -5.92 -19.05
N PRO A 70 -3.78 -6.92 -18.97
CA PRO A 70 -5.04 -6.94 -19.73
C PRO A 70 -5.88 -5.68 -19.49
N VAL A 71 -6.71 -5.30 -20.45
CA VAL A 71 -7.65 -4.17 -20.30
C VAL A 71 -9.07 -4.72 -20.36
N ALA A 72 -9.88 -4.41 -19.35
CA ALA A 72 -11.25 -4.89 -19.28
C ALA A 72 -12.13 -4.26 -20.39
N VAL A 73 -13.08 -5.03 -20.92
CA VAL A 73 -14.04 -4.56 -21.93
C VAL A 73 -15.46 -4.80 -21.41
N PRO A 74 -16.27 -3.75 -21.20
CA PRO A 74 -17.58 -3.90 -20.57
C PRO A 74 -18.60 -4.56 -21.50
N ASP A 75 -19.41 -5.45 -20.92
CA ASP A 75 -20.74 -5.73 -21.43
C ASP A 75 -21.64 -4.54 -21.08
N THR A 76 -22.27 -3.94 -22.09
CA THR A 76 -23.19 -2.79 -21.92
C THR A 76 -24.65 -3.17 -22.13
N THR A 77 -24.96 -4.48 -22.16
CA THR A 77 -26.25 -5.05 -22.54
C THR A 77 -26.94 -5.78 -21.39
N THR A 78 -26.21 -6.56 -20.57
CA THR A 78 -26.79 -7.28 -19.42
C THR A 78 -27.33 -6.34 -18.34
N TYR A 79 -26.66 -5.20 -18.09
CA TYR A 79 -27.14 -4.13 -17.22
C TYR A 79 -27.20 -2.79 -17.98
N PRO A 80 -28.32 -2.49 -18.68
CA PRO A 80 -28.50 -1.22 -19.38
C PRO A 80 -28.33 -0.01 -18.45
N GLY A 81 -27.60 1.01 -18.90
CA GLY A 81 -27.22 2.14 -18.04
C GLY A 81 -26.04 1.86 -17.10
N SER A 82 -25.33 0.75 -17.27
CA SER A 82 -24.08 0.44 -16.57
C SER A 82 -23.03 -0.13 -17.52
N ASP A 83 -21.83 -0.34 -16.99
CA ASP A 83 -20.76 -1.11 -17.61
C ASP A 83 -20.55 -2.37 -16.75
N TYR A 84 -20.76 -3.56 -17.32
CA TYR A 84 -20.80 -4.84 -16.61
C TYR A 84 -19.60 -5.73 -16.93
N TYR A 85 -19.05 -6.37 -15.89
CA TYR A 85 -17.91 -7.29 -15.99
C TYR A 85 -18.16 -8.55 -15.14
N GLU A 86 -17.80 -9.71 -15.69
CA GLU A 86 -17.58 -10.92 -14.89
C GLU A 86 -16.07 -11.04 -14.63
N ILE A 87 -15.65 -10.92 -13.37
CA ILE A 87 -14.25 -11.03 -12.94
C ILE A 87 -14.06 -12.38 -12.25
N GLY A 88 -13.15 -13.18 -12.77
CA GLY A 88 -12.74 -14.44 -12.17
C GLY A 88 -11.43 -14.28 -11.39
N LEU A 89 -11.27 -15.08 -10.34
CA LEU A 89 -9.99 -15.31 -9.67
C LEU A 89 -9.52 -16.73 -9.96
N THR A 90 -8.24 -16.94 -10.30
CA THR A 90 -7.68 -18.30 -10.38
C THR A 90 -6.16 -18.33 -10.14
N ASP A 91 -5.64 -19.54 -9.95
CA ASP A 91 -4.21 -19.86 -9.84
C ASP A 91 -3.61 -20.04 -11.25
N TYR A 92 -2.42 -19.52 -11.51
CA TYR A 92 -1.73 -19.60 -12.81
C TYR A 92 -0.21 -19.56 -12.66
N THR A 93 0.53 -19.62 -13.78
CA THR A 93 1.99 -19.42 -13.79
C THR A 93 2.40 -18.39 -14.83
N GLN A 94 3.38 -17.55 -14.52
CA GLN A 94 3.94 -16.56 -15.46
C GLN A 94 5.46 -16.46 -15.28
N GLN A 95 6.22 -16.50 -16.37
CA GLN A 95 7.65 -16.19 -16.33
C GLN A 95 7.82 -14.71 -16.01
N LEU A 96 8.26 -14.35 -14.80
CA LEU A 96 8.41 -12.93 -14.42
C LEU A 96 9.71 -12.30 -14.93
N HIS A 97 10.80 -13.06 -14.99
CA HIS A 97 12.10 -12.67 -15.54
C HIS A 97 12.76 -13.88 -16.21
N ARG A 98 13.46 -13.73 -17.34
CA ARG A 98 14.07 -14.87 -18.06
C ARG A 98 15.13 -15.64 -17.25
N ASP A 99 15.76 -14.97 -16.29
CA ASP A 99 16.83 -15.54 -15.46
C ASP A 99 16.26 -16.34 -14.25
N LEU A 100 14.93 -16.36 -14.05
CA LEU A 100 14.28 -17.26 -13.10
C LEU A 100 14.15 -18.67 -13.71
N PRO A 101 14.38 -19.76 -12.93
CA PRO A 101 14.51 -21.12 -13.48
C PRO A 101 13.21 -21.73 -14.02
N LYS A 102 12.04 -21.16 -13.69
CA LYS A 102 10.73 -21.52 -14.25
C LYS A 102 9.77 -20.34 -14.23
N ALA A 103 8.57 -20.54 -14.77
CA ALA A 103 7.44 -19.66 -14.55
C ALA A 103 7.00 -19.69 -13.08
N THR A 104 6.87 -18.53 -12.48
CA THR A 104 6.48 -18.31 -11.08
C THR A 104 5.01 -18.67 -10.89
N LYS A 105 4.68 -19.48 -9.88
CA LYS A 105 3.31 -19.73 -9.41
C LYS A 105 2.70 -18.45 -8.83
N LEU A 106 1.49 -18.13 -9.27
CA LEU A 106 0.79 -16.87 -9.00
C LEU A 106 -0.72 -17.13 -8.82
N ARG A 107 -1.40 -16.17 -8.20
CA ARG A 107 -2.86 -16.10 -8.06
C ARG A 107 -3.33 -14.73 -8.54
N GLY A 108 -4.45 -14.62 -9.25
CA GLY A 108 -4.86 -13.30 -9.77
C GLY A 108 -6.11 -13.26 -10.65
N TYR A 109 -6.55 -12.03 -10.90
CA TYR A 109 -7.82 -11.74 -11.56
C TYR A 109 -7.75 -11.85 -13.09
N TYR A 110 -8.88 -12.18 -13.71
CA TYR A 110 -9.12 -12.17 -15.16
C TYR A 110 -10.57 -11.81 -15.48
N GLN A 111 -10.87 -11.44 -16.73
CA GLN A 111 -12.26 -11.18 -17.14
C GLN A 111 -12.86 -12.42 -17.81
N ILE A 112 -13.90 -13.00 -17.21
CA ILE A 112 -14.59 -14.19 -17.73
C ILE A 112 -15.38 -13.86 -19.00
N ASN A 113 -16.12 -12.74 -19.00
CA ASN A 113 -16.89 -12.27 -20.15
C ASN A 113 -16.11 -11.33 -21.10
N GLY A 114 -14.77 -11.37 -21.07
CA GLY A 114 -13.88 -10.46 -21.79
C GLY A 114 -13.15 -11.08 -22.99
N PRO A 115 -12.39 -10.28 -23.75
CA PRO A 115 -11.57 -10.76 -24.87
C PRO A 115 -10.24 -11.41 -24.44
N ASP A 116 -9.81 -11.23 -23.18
CA ASP A 116 -8.68 -11.95 -22.59
C ASP A 116 -9.14 -12.65 -21.31
N THR A 117 -9.43 -13.94 -21.46
CA THR A 117 -10.00 -14.82 -20.43
C THR A 117 -8.95 -15.55 -19.60
N ASN A 118 -7.68 -15.13 -19.68
CA ASN A 118 -6.57 -15.74 -18.95
C ASN A 118 -6.10 -14.83 -17.82
N ALA A 119 -5.83 -15.39 -16.64
CA ALA A 119 -5.13 -14.66 -15.58
C ALA A 119 -3.75 -14.19 -16.04
N LYS A 120 -3.42 -12.95 -15.69
CA LYS A 120 -2.12 -12.30 -15.89
C LYS A 120 -1.81 -11.39 -14.72
N TYR A 121 -0.53 -11.10 -14.54
CA TYR A 121 -0.08 -10.29 -13.44
C TYR A 121 -0.64 -8.85 -13.52
N LEU A 122 -1.17 -8.36 -12.40
CA LEU A 122 -1.96 -7.12 -12.26
C LEU A 122 -3.35 -7.11 -12.94
N GLY A 123 -3.86 -8.26 -13.37
CA GLY A 123 -5.25 -8.46 -13.78
C GLY A 123 -5.78 -7.53 -14.90
N PRO A 124 -7.10 -7.53 -15.15
CA PRO A 124 -7.70 -6.64 -16.14
C PRO A 124 -7.91 -5.24 -15.54
N VAL A 125 -7.17 -4.24 -16.05
CA VAL A 125 -7.39 -2.83 -15.66
C VAL A 125 -8.73 -2.33 -16.21
N ILE A 126 -9.57 -1.80 -15.32
CA ILE A 126 -10.86 -1.20 -15.67
C ILE A 126 -10.69 0.30 -15.92
N LEU A 127 -11.35 0.83 -16.95
CA LEU A 127 -11.44 2.27 -17.24
C LEU A 127 -12.87 2.75 -16.97
N GLY A 128 -13.10 3.34 -15.80
CA GLY A 128 -14.36 3.98 -15.44
C GLY A 128 -14.39 5.44 -15.86
N ARG A 129 -15.59 5.97 -16.15
CA ARG A 129 -15.82 7.42 -16.29
C ARG A 129 -16.70 7.92 -15.16
N ARG A 130 -16.38 9.10 -14.63
CA ARG A 130 -17.14 9.75 -13.56
C ARG A 130 -18.61 9.92 -13.92
N TYR A 131 -19.49 9.41 -13.08
CA TYR A 131 -20.93 9.46 -13.21
C TYR A 131 -21.50 10.52 -12.25
N ASN A 132 -22.30 11.44 -12.78
CA ASN A 132 -23.15 12.32 -11.98
C ASN A 132 -24.59 11.76 -12.00
N PRO A 133 -25.15 11.34 -10.84
CA PRO A 133 -26.49 10.73 -10.76
C PRO A 133 -27.63 11.71 -11.06
N ALA A 134 -27.38 13.02 -11.11
CA ALA A 134 -28.35 14.00 -11.58
C ALA A 134 -28.58 13.96 -13.11
N ASN A 135 -27.74 13.23 -13.85
CA ASN A 135 -27.83 13.06 -15.31
C ASN A 135 -28.03 11.57 -15.65
N PRO A 136 -28.69 11.23 -16.78
CA PRO A 136 -28.83 9.83 -17.22
C PRO A 136 -27.44 9.19 -17.45
N PRO A 137 -27.25 7.89 -17.14
CA PRO A 137 -25.96 7.23 -17.29
C PRO A 137 -25.54 7.10 -18.76
N GLY A 138 -24.29 7.45 -19.06
CA GLY A 138 -23.67 7.28 -20.38
C GLY A 138 -24.06 8.33 -21.44
N VAL A 139 -24.75 9.42 -21.09
CA VAL A 139 -24.91 10.57 -22.01
C VAL A 139 -23.58 11.29 -22.21
N ALA A 140 -23.43 12.08 -23.27
CA ALA A 140 -22.18 12.78 -23.58
C ALA A 140 -21.65 13.60 -22.37
N GLY A 141 -20.38 13.37 -22.02
CA GLY A 141 -19.73 13.97 -20.84
C GLY A 141 -20.01 13.26 -19.51
N ASN A 142 -21.07 12.46 -19.39
CA ASN A 142 -21.42 11.71 -18.18
C ASN A 142 -21.01 10.25 -18.27
N GLY A 143 -20.42 9.72 -17.20
CA GLY A 143 -20.06 8.31 -17.09
C GLY A 143 -21.24 7.39 -16.75
N LYS A 144 -20.90 6.20 -16.26
CA LYS A 144 -21.84 5.20 -15.75
C LYS A 144 -21.31 4.60 -14.45
N PRO A 145 -22.18 4.05 -13.58
CA PRO A 145 -21.75 3.09 -12.58
C PRO A 145 -21.28 1.79 -13.23
N VAL A 146 -20.41 1.07 -12.55
CA VAL A 146 -19.92 -0.26 -12.93
C VAL A 146 -20.60 -1.33 -12.06
N ARG A 147 -20.96 -2.46 -12.65
CA ARG A 147 -21.37 -3.68 -11.94
C ARG A 147 -20.35 -4.79 -12.20
N ILE A 148 -19.93 -5.48 -11.15
CA ILE A 148 -19.06 -6.65 -11.24
C ILE A 148 -19.77 -7.86 -10.65
N LYS A 149 -19.73 -8.99 -11.36
CA LYS A 149 -19.92 -10.33 -10.77
C LYS A 149 -18.53 -10.93 -10.57
N PHE A 150 -18.14 -11.11 -9.31
CA PHE A 150 -16.93 -11.80 -8.93
C PHE A 150 -17.20 -13.31 -8.85
N THR A 151 -16.27 -14.14 -9.32
CA THR A 151 -16.35 -15.60 -9.23
C THR A 151 -15.00 -16.16 -8.79
N ASN A 152 -15.01 -16.86 -7.66
CA ASN A 152 -13.81 -17.49 -7.12
C ASN A 152 -13.63 -18.88 -7.76
N ASN A 153 -12.70 -18.96 -8.72
CA ASN A 153 -12.33 -20.17 -9.47
C ASN A 153 -10.96 -20.71 -9.05
N LEU A 154 -10.64 -20.64 -7.75
CA LEU A 154 -9.53 -21.35 -7.15
C LEU A 154 -9.85 -22.85 -6.96
N GLY A 155 -8.82 -23.66 -6.70
CA GLY A 155 -9.01 -25.06 -6.32
C GLY A 155 -9.74 -25.19 -4.97
N VAL A 156 -10.30 -26.38 -4.71
CA VAL A 156 -10.97 -26.71 -3.45
C VAL A 156 -10.16 -27.71 -2.61
N GLY A 157 -10.35 -27.69 -1.30
CA GLY A 157 -9.55 -28.47 -0.35
C GLY A 157 -8.05 -28.18 -0.50
N ALA A 158 -7.22 -29.23 -0.47
CA ALA A 158 -5.76 -29.10 -0.59
C ALA A 158 -5.28 -28.44 -1.90
N ALA A 159 -6.10 -28.42 -2.97
CA ALA A 159 -5.79 -27.71 -4.22
C ALA A 159 -6.12 -26.20 -4.16
N GLY A 160 -6.83 -25.75 -3.12
CA GLY A 160 -7.08 -24.33 -2.82
C GLY A 160 -6.09 -23.73 -1.83
N ASN A 161 -5.37 -24.56 -1.08
CA ASN A 161 -4.38 -24.14 -0.10
C ASN A 161 -3.38 -23.14 -0.71
N LEU A 162 -2.99 -22.14 0.08
CA LEU A 162 -2.13 -21.09 -0.42
C LEU A 162 -0.69 -21.60 -0.52
N PHE A 163 -0.04 -21.35 -1.65
CA PHE A 163 1.37 -21.71 -1.87
C PHE A 163 2.37 -20.78 -1.13
N LEU A 164 1.89 -20.07 -0.11
CA LEU A 164 2.63 -19.14 0.75
C LEU A 164 2.30 -19.46 2.22
N PRO A 165 3.22 -19.23 3.18
CA PRO A 165 2.99 -19.60 4.58
C PRO A 165 1.87 -18.79 5.26
N VAL A 166 0.71 -19.44 5.43
CA VAL A 166 -0.40 -18.95 6.26
C VAL A 166 -0.11 -19.25 7.74
N ASP A 167 -0.26 -18.23 8.57
CA ASP A 167 -0.16 -18.36 10.03
C ASP A 167 -1.56 -18.48 10.62
N GLU A 168 -1.94 -19.69 11.02
CA GLU A 168 -3.26 -20.01 11.60
C GLU A 168 -3.43 -19.53 13.05
N THR A 169 -2.45 -18.82 13.63
CA THR A 169 -2.65 -18.07 14.89
C THR A 169 -3.25 -16.67 14.69
N ILE A 170 -3.22 -16.14 13.46
CA ILE A 170 -3.79 -14.84 13.13
C ILE A 170 -5.33 -14.92 13.08
N MET A 171 -5.99 -13.89 13.62
CA MET A 171 -7.46 -13.82 13.64
C MET A 171 -8.00 -13.83 12.21
N GLY A 172 -8.99 -14.69 11.95
CA GLY A 172 -9.53 -14.91 10.60
C GLY A 172 -8.70 -15.85 9.70
N ALA A 173 -7.49 -16.23 10.07
CA ALA A 173 -6.72 -17.27 9.36
C ALA A 173 -6.93 -18.67 9.95
N GLY A 174 -7.06 -18.76 11.28
CA GLY A 174 -7.13 -20.02 12.04
C GLY A 174 -8.51 -20.67 12.16
N MET A 175 -8.74 -21.29 13.32
CA MET A 175 -10.01 -21.93 13.70
C MET A 175 -11.15 -20.90 13.78
N GLY A 176 -12.25 -21.17 13.07
CA GLY A 176 -13.48 -20.40 13.15
C GLY A 176 -14.41 -20.83 14.31
N PRO A 177 -15.52 -20.11 14.53
CA PRO A 177 -16.42 -20.37 15.64
C PRO A 177 -17.24 -21.66 15.42
N PRO A 178 -17.63 -22.37 16.50
CA PRO A 178 -18.62 -23.44 16.43
C PRO A 178 -19.90 -23.01 15.70
N VAL A 179 -20.35 -23.81 14.72
CA VAL A 179 -21.60 -23.58 13.98
C VAL A 179 -22.41 -24.87 13.82
N PRO A 180 -23.76 -24.81 13.73
CA PRO A 180 -24.61 -23.62 13.81
C PRO A 180 -24.80 -23.09 15.25
N ASP A 181 -24.52 -23.90 16.26
CA ASP A 181 -24.77 -23.61 17.68
C ASP A 181 -23.48 -23.61 18.52
N PRO A 182 -23.45 -22.94 19.69
CA PRO A 182 -22.35 -23.06 20.65
C PRO A 182 -22.17 -24.51 21.12
N GLY A 183 -21.06 -25.13 20.71
CA GLY A 183 -20.78 -26.57 20.93
C GLY A 183 -20.96 -27.46 19.70
N GLY A 184 -21.34 -26.90 18.55
CA GLY A 184 -21.22 -27.55 17.25
C GLY A 184 -19.76 -27.75 16.78
N PRO A 185 -19.52 -28.37 15.62
CA PRO A 185 -18.20 -28.45 15.02
C PRO A 185 -17.64 -27.05 14.70
N SER A 186 -16.32 -26.94 14.78
CA SER A 186 -15.51 -25.80 14.31
C SER A 186 -14.50 -26.29 13.28
N GLU A 187 -14.03 -25.40 12.40
CA GLU A 187 -13.11 -25.72 11.31
C GLU A 187 -12.13 -24.55 11.07
N THR A 188 -10.92 -24.83 10.57
CA THR A 188 -9.98 -23.78 10.13
C THR A 188 -10.50 -23.10 8.86
N TYR A 189 -10.50 -21.76 8.81
CA TYR A 189 -10.90 -21.03 7.61
C TYR A 189 -10.05 -21.41 6.39
N LYS A 190 -10.70 -21.64 5.24
CA LYS A 190 -10.01 -22.08 4.01
C LYS A 190 -9.06 -21.01 3.47
N GLN A 191 -7.94 -21.42 2.89
CA GLN A 191 -6.90 -20.53 2.34
C GLN A 191 -7.15 -20.12 0.87
N ASN A 192 -8.32 -20.48 0.33
CA ASN A 192 -8.85 -20.07 -0.98
C ASN A 192 -9.98 -19.02 -0.86
N ARG A 193 -10.09 -18.33 0.27
CA ARG A 193 -10.97 -17.17 0.43
C ARG A 193 -10.41 -15.97 -0.33
N ALA A 194 -11.31 -15.21 -0.97
CA ALA A 194 -10.99 -13.96 -1.64
C ALA A 194 -12.17 -12.98 -1.57
N THR A 195 -11.87 -11.67 -1.60
CA THR A 195 -12.81 -10.58 -1.85
C THR A 195 -12.21 -9.60 -2.86
N ILE A 196 -12.90 -8.48 -3.10
CA ILE A 196 -12.36 -7.35 -3.86
C ILE A 196 -12.67 -6.05 -3.11
N HIS A 197 -11.66 -5.44 -2.48
CA HIS A 197 -11.71 -4.03 -2.10
C HIS A 197 -11.42 -3.15 -3.32
N LEU A 198 -12.15 -2.03 -3.47
CA LEU A 198 -11.82 -0.98 -4.45
C LEU A 198 -11.18 0.21 -3.73
N HIS A 199 -9.85 0.23 -3.67
CA HIS A 199 -9.06 1.27 -3.04
C HIS A 199 -9.17 2.58 -3.82
N GLY A 200 -9.74 3.63 -3.21
CA GLY A 200 -10.21 4.85 -3.90
C GLY A 200 -11.73 4.93 -4.11
N GLY A 201 -12.45 3.85 -3.78
CA GLY A 201 -13.87 3.67 -4.00
C GLY A 201 -14.75 4.56 -3.13
N PHE A 202 -15.63 5.34 -3.77
CA PHE A 202 -16.79 5.92 -3.11
C PHE A 202 -17.98 4.95 -3.27
N THR A 203 -17.92 3.88 -2.49
CA THR A 203 -18.69 2.63 -2.64
C THR A 203 -19.77 2.47 -1.57
N PRO A 204 -20.92 1.81 -1.86
CA PRO A 204 -21.81 1.34 -0.82
C PRO A 204 -21.13 0.19 -0.08
N TRP A 205 -21.33 0.06 1.23
CA TRP A 205 -20.58 -0.90 2.06
C TRP A 205 -20.68 -2.37 1.59
N ILE A 206 -21.82 -2.79 1.03
CA ILE A 206 -22.03 -4.11 0.41
C ILE A 206 -21.20 -4.36 -0.86
N SER A 207 -20.41 -3.38 -1.30
CA SER A 207 -19.53 -3.46 -2.46
C SER A 207 -18.21 -2.77 -2.19
N ASP A 208 -17.87 -2.63 -0.92
CA ASP A 208 -16.65 -1.97 -0.48
C ASP A 208 -15.48 -2.95 -0.36
N GLY A 209 -15.75 -4.23 -0.04
CA GLY A 209 -14.73 -5.27 0.11
C GLY A 209 -14.07 -5.23 1.49
N THR A 210 -14.85 -5.11 2.55
CA THR A 210 -14.31 -5.12 3.93
C THR A 210 -13.78 -6.52 4.31
N PRO A 211 -12.93 -6.64 5.35
CA PRO A 211 -12.34 -7.91 5.80
C PRO A 211 -13.31 -9.10 5.91
N HIS A 212 -14.57 -8.83 6.23
CA HIS A 212 -15.61 -9.84 6.43
C HIS A 212 -16.48 -10.12 5.20
N GLN A 213 -16.08 -9.67 4.00
CA GLN A 213 -16.81 -9.81 2.73
C GLN A 213 -16.16 -10.79 1.73
N TRP A 214 -15.39 -11.77 2.21
CA TRP A 214 -14.80 -12.81 1.37
C TRP A 214 -15.76 -13.94 1.01
N ILE A 215 -15.41 -14.69 -0.04
CA ILE A 215 -16.09 -15.92 -0.50
C ILE A 215 -15.06 -17.02 -0.77
N THR A 216 -15.40 -18.28 -0.48
CA THR A 216 -14.65 -19.47 -0.96
C THR A 216 -15.09 -19.84 -2.39
N PRO A 217 -14.39 -20.78 -3.07
CA PRO A 217 -14.81 -21.26 -4.39
C PRO A 217 -16.14 -22.01 -4.35
N ALA A 218 -16.77 -22.14 -5.51
CA ALA A 218 -17.94 -22.99 -5.67
C ALA A 218 -17.61 -24.44 -5.31
N THR A 219 -18.51 -25.13 -4.61
CA THR A 219 -18.36 -26.52 -4.13
C THR A 219 -17.25 -26.77 -3.08
N GLU A 220 -16.60 -25.73 -2.54
CA GLU A 220 -15.74 -25.90 -1.36
C GLU A 220 -16.54 -26.47 -0.18
N THR A 221 -15.99 -27.47 0.49
CA THR A 221 -16.62 -28.13 1.64
C THR A 221 -16.08 -27.48 2.91
N THR A 222 -16.84 -26.51 3.40
CA THR A 222 -16.47 -25.62 4.51
C THR A 222 -17.71 -25.27 5.34
N LEU A 223 -17.54 -25.13 6.65
CA LEU A 223 -18.52 -24.54 7.56
C LEU A 223 -18.71 -23.03 7.33
N TYR A 224 -17.74 -22.36 6.70
CA TYR A 224 -17.75 -20.92 6.42
C TYR A 224 -17.48 -20.68 4.93
N PRO A 225 -18.51 -20.71 4.06
CA PRO A 225 -18.33 -20.52 2.62
C PRO A 225 -18.28 -19.04 2.20
N LYS A 226 -18.79 -18.13 3.04
CA LYS A 226 -18.70 -16.67 2.88
C LYS A 226 -18.48 -16.00 4.24
N GLY A 227 -17.88 -14.80 4.24
CA GLY A 227 -17.65 -13.99 5.43
C GLY A 227 -18.92 -13.38 6.00
N VAL A 228 -18.90 -13.02 7.29
CA VAL A 228 -20.11 -12.62 8.04
C VAL A 228 -20.76 -11.29 7.59
N SER A 229 -20.02 -10.42 6.91
CA SER A 229 -20.53 -9.16 6.36
C SER A 229 -20.80 -9.24 4.85
N PHE A 230 -20.61 -10.41 4.23
CA PHE A 230 -20.85 -10.60 2.80
C PHE A 230 -22.33 -10.41 2.45
N GLN A 231 -22.63 -9.47 1.55
CA GLN A 231 -23.93 -9.33 0.91
C GLN A 231 -23.76 -9.02 -0.57
N ASN A 232 -24.68 -9.52 -1.40
CA ASN A 232 -24.73 -9.21 -2.83
C ASN A 232 -25.43 -7.86 -3.08
N VAL A 233 -25.08 -7.21 -4.19
CA VAL A 233 -25.87 -6.11 -4.77
C VAL A 233 -27.32 -6.60 -5.03
N PRO A 234 -28.36 -5.94 -4.47
CA PRO A 234 -29.73 -6.47 -4.49
C PRO A 234 -30.32 -6.75 -5.88
N ASP A 235 -30.00 -5.94 -6.90
CA ASP A 235 -30.48 -6.15 -8.28
C ASP A 235 -29.66 -7.17 -9.10
N MET A 236 -28.62 -7.75 -8.49
CA MET A 236 -27.76 -8.76 -9.10
C MET A 236 -27.99 -10.17 -8.56
N VAL A 237 -29.05 -10.42 -7.77
CA VAL A 237 -29.42 -11.76 -7.28
C VAL A 237 -30.63 -12.28 -8.06
N GLY A 238 -30.56 -13.55 -8.51
CA GLY A 238 -31.65 -14.21 -9.22
C GLY A 238 -31.18 -15.23 -10.26
N ALA A 239 -31.99 -15.43 -11.30
CA ALA A 239 -31.78 -16.43 -12.35
C ALA A 239 -31.63 -15.82 -13.77
N GLY A 240 -31.53 -14.49 -13.88
CA GLY A 240 -31.31 -13.79 -15.14
C GLY A 240 -29.83 -13.74 -15.54
N PRO A 241 -29.52 -13.30 -16.79
CA PRO A 241 -28.14 -13.08 -17.23
C PRO A 241 -27.39 -12.14 -16.27
N GLY A 242 -26.14 -12.49 -15.97
CA GLY A 242 -25.25 -11.74 -15.09
C GLY A 242 -25.62 -11.71 -13.60
N GLN A 243 -26.77 -12.26 -13.21
CA GLN A 243 -27.14 -12.44 -11.80
C GLN A 243 -26.39 -13.62 -11.17
N VAL A 244 -26.32 -13.63 -9.84
CA VAL A 244 -25.81 -14.74 -9.03
C VAL A 244 -26.95 -15.47 -8.31
N PRO A 245 -26.82 -16.78 -8.03
CA PRO A 245 -27.85 -17.55 -7.31
C PRO A 245 -28.16 -17.00 -5.91
N GLY A 246 -27.18 -16.35 -5.26
CA GLY A 246 -27.33 -15.81 -3.92
C GLY A 246 -27.29 -16.88 -2.82
N THR A 247 -26.77 -18.07 -3.14
CA THR A 247 -26.63 -19.17 -2.18
C THR A 247 -25.31 -19.07 -1.43
N PRO A 248 -25.17 -19.67 -0.23
CA PRO A 248 -23.91 -19.63 0.51
C PRO A 248 -22.73 -20.25 -0.24
N THR A 249 -22.95 -21.24 -1.12
CA THR A 249 -21.89 -22.07 -1.74
C THR A 249 -21.75 -21.90 -3.25
N ASP A 250 -22.33 -20.86 -3.86
CA ASP A 250 -22.24 -20.61 -5.32
C ASP A 250 -20.86 -20.12 -5.80
N GLY A 251 -19.93 -19.80 -4.89
CA GLY A 251 -18.60 -19.28 -5.24
C GLY A 251 -18.61 -17.89 -5.89
N MET A 252 -19.71 -17.15 -5.79
CA MET A 252 -19.91 -15.88 -6.47
C MET A 252 -20.27 -14.74 -5.51
N GLY A 253 -19.94 -13.53 -5.93
CA GLY A 253 -20.41 -12.30 -5.29
C GLY A 253 -20.58 -11.16 -6.29
N THR A 254 -21.21 -10.07 -5.86
CA THR A 254 -21.51 -8.94 -6.74
C THR A 254 -21.17 -7.60 -6.10
N PHE A 255 -20.63 -6.70 -6.92
CA PHE A 255 -20.16 -5.38 -6.50
C PHE A 255 -20.74 -4.28 -7.41
N TYR A 256 -21.15 -3.17 -6.83
CA TYR A 256 -21.61 -1.97 -7.52
C TYR A 256 -20.70 -0.79 -7.21
N TYR A 257 -20.04 -0.26 -8.24
CA TYR A 257 -19.11 0.86 -8.13
C TYR A 257 -19.74 2.14 -8.72
N PRO A 258 -20.15 3.12 -7.90
CA PRO A 258 -20.96 4.26 -8.35
C PRO A 258 -20.25 5.24 -9.30
N ASN A 259 -18.91 5.31 -9.26
CA ASN A 259 -18.07 6.25 -10.02
C ASN A 259 -18.38 7.75 -9.80
N GLN A 260 -18.84 8.16 -8.62
CA GLN A 260 -19.33 9.53 -8.37
C GLN A 260 -18.21 10.51 -7.90
N GLN A 261 -17.09 9.97 -7.41
CA GLN A 261 -15.91 10.72 -6.99
C GLN A 261 -15.11 11.30 -8.18
N SER A 262 -14.16 12.20 -7.89
CA SER A 262 -13.30 12.85 -8.88
C SER A 262 -12.31 11.89 -9.54
N SER A 263 -11.86 12.23 -10.76
CA SER A 263 -10.88 11.46 -11.53
C SER A 263 -9.57 11.21 -10.77
N ARG A 264 -9.12 9.95 -10.76
CA ARG A 264 -8.01 9.45 -9.93
C ARG A 264 -7.56 8.05 -10.39
N LEU A 265 -6.33 7.66 -10.02
CA LEU A 265 -5.94 6.24 -10.06
C LEU A 265 -6.45 5.54 -8.81
N MET A 266 -7.26 4.51 -9.01
CA MET A 266 -7.70 3.54 -8.02
C MET A 266 -7.08 2.19 -8.36
N PHE A 267 -7.18 1.23 -7.45
CA PHE A 267 -6.85 -0.16 -7.72
C PHE A 267 -7.80 -1.05 -6.93
N TYR A 268 -7.94 -2.30 -7.33
CA TYR A 268 -8.76 -3.27 -6.64
C TYR A 268 -7.93 -4.50 -6.29
N HIS A 269 -8.09 -5.02 -5.07
CA HIS A 269 -7.24 -6.07 -4.52
C HIS A 269 -7.99 -6.91 -3.48
N ASP A 270 -7.41 -8.04 -3.09
CA ASP A 270 -7.97 -8.84 -2.00
C ASP A 270 -7.83 -8.10 -0.66
N HIS A 271 -8.78 -8.35 0.23
CA HIS A 271 -8.89 -7.81 1.58
C HIS A 271 -9.50 -8.91 2.48
N SER A 272 -9.04 -10.16 2.35
CA SER A 272 -9.62 -11.31 3.06
C SER A 272 -9.04 -11.46 4.45
N TYR A 273 -9.87 -11.31 5.49
CA TYR A 273 -9.44 -11.28 6.89
C TYR A 273 -8.49 -12.42 7.28
N GLY A 274 -7.29 -12.01 7.72
CA GLY A 274 -6.17 -12.87 8.13
C GLY A 274 -5.22 -13.34 7.01
N ILE A 275 -5.53 -13.06 5.73
CA ILE A 275 -4.72 -13.47 4.57
C ILE A 275 -4.49 -12.41 3.47
N THR A 276 -5.01 -11.18 3.60
CA THR A 276 -4.72 -10.03 2.70
C THR A 276 -3.26 -9.95 2.27
N ARG A 277 -2.30 -9.98 3.22
CA ARG A 277 -0.88 -9.78 2.92
C ARG A 277 -0.36 -10.83 1.94
N LEU A 278 -0.92 -12.04 2.00
CA LEU A 278 -0.45 -13.19 1.22
C LEU A 278 -1.17 -13.28 -0.14
N ASN A 279 -2.48 -13.01 -0.19
CA ASN A 279 -3.24 -12.96 -1.45
C ASN A 279 -2.77 -11.80 -2.35
N VAL A 280 -2.62 -10.59 -1.80
CA VAL A 280 -2.03 -9.44 -2.52
C VAL A 280 -0.58 -9.73 -2.93
N TYR A 281 0.16 -10.49 -2.12
CA TYR A 281 1.52 -10.91 -2.48
C TYR A 281 1.55 -11.96 -3.61
N ALA A 282 0.59 -12.88 -3.64
CA ALA A 282 0.43 -13.91 -4.67
C ALA A 282 0.02 -13.35 -6.04
N GLY A 283 -0.59 -12.16 -6.07
CA GLY A 283 -0.90 -11.40 -7.28
C GLY A 283 -2.32 -10.81 -7.36
N GLU A 284 -3.09 -10.87 -6.28
CA GLU A 284 -4.47 -10.35 -6.20
C GLU A 284 -4.52 -8.82 -6.04
N ALA A 285 -4.09 -8.11 -7.08
CA ALA A 285 -4.26 -6.67 -7.24
C ALA A 285 -4.40 -6.32 -8.73
N ALA A 286 -5.20 -5.31 -9.07
CA ALA A 286 -5.40 -4.85 -10.45
C ALA A 286 -5.82 -3.37 -10.52
N GLY A 287 -5.57 -2.73 -11.66
CA GLY A 287 -5.82 -1.28 -11.79
C GLY A 287 -7.29 -0.90 -11.99
N TYR A 288 -7.69 0.28 -11.52
CA TYR A 288 -8.95 0.92 -11.91
C TYR A 288 -8.70 2.41 -12.13
N LEU A 289 -8.79 2.89 -13.38
CA LEU A 289 -8.64 4.31 -13.67
C LEU A 289 -10.01 4.98 -13.79
N LEU A 290 -10.27 5.99 -12.96
CA LEU A 290 -11.46 6.84 -13.08
C LEU A 290 -11.11 8.15 -13.78
N VAL A 291 -11.78 8.45 -14.89
CA VAL A 291 -11.55 9.65 -15.72
C VAL A 291 -12.80 10.51 -15.84
N ASP A 292 -12.66 11.78 -16.21
CA ASP A 292 -13.78 12.70 -16.42
C ASP A 292 -13.54 13.70 -17.56
N GLN A 293 -14.51 14.59 -17.79
CA GLN A 293 -14.45 15.57 -18.88
C GLN A 293 -13.49 16.74 -18.58
N PHE A 294 -13.10 16.97 -17.33
CA PHE A 294 -12.08 17.98 -16.97
C PHE A 294 -10.68 17.48 -17.39
N GLU A 295 -10.39 16.19 -17.17
CA GLU A 295 -9.21 15.53 -17.74
C GLU A 295 -9.17 15.67 -19.27
N ASP A 296 -10.28 15.33 -19.94
CA ASP A 296 -10.37 15.38 -21.41
C ASP A 296 -10.12 16.79 -21.96
N ASP A 297 -10.73 17.82 -21.38
CA ASP A 297 -10.55 19.22 -21.80
C ASP A 297 -9.08 19.66 -21.76
N LEU A 298 -8.32 19.21 -20.75
CA LEU A 298 -6.91 19.56 -20.58
C LEU A 298 -5.93 18.70 -21.41
N ILE A 299 -6.35 17.52 -21.87
CA ILE A 299 -5.58 16.62 -22.73
C ILE A 299 -5.81 16.96 -24.22
N ASP A 300 -7.09 17.05 -24.62
CA ASP A 300 -7.49 17.23 -26.02
C ASP A 300 -7.56 18.70 -26.42
N GLY A 301 -7.54 19.65 -25.48
CA GLY A 301 -7.70 21.07 -25.77
C GLY A 301 -9.13 21.41 -26.15
N THR A 302 -10.10 20.81 -25.45
CA THR A 302 -11.52 21.16 -25.54
C THR A 302 -11.94 22.00 -24.34
N ASN A 303 -13.18 22.51 -24.35
CA ASN A 303 -13.73 23.32 -23.27
C ASN A 303 -15.19 22.95 -22.96
N VAL A 304 -15.48 21.66 -22.86
CA VAL A 304 -16.83 21.13 -22.62
C VAL A 304 -17.32 21.47 -21.20
N THR A 305 -16.41 21.53 -20.23
CA THR A 305 -16.68 21.87 -18.83
C THR A 305 -16.56 23.37 -18.52
N GLY A 306 -15.97 24.15 -19.42
CA GLY A 306 -15.70 25.58 -19.21
C GLY A 306 -14.35 25.92 -18.59
N ILE A 307 -13.56 24.94 -18.10
CA ILE A 307 -12.28 25.22 -17.38
C ILE A 307 -11.10 25.62 -18.29
N ASN A 308 -11.18 25.39 -19.60
CA ASN A 308 -10.10 25.59 -20.57
C ASN A 308 -10.51 26.53 -21.73
N PRO A 309 -10.87 27.79 -21.46
CA PRO A 309 -11.29 28.74 -22.49
C PRO A 309 -10.21 29.07 -23.53
N THR A 310 -8.95 28.68 -23.28
CA THR A 310 -7.81 28.83 -24.20
C THR A 310 -7.58 27.63 -25.12
N LEU A 311 -8.33 26.52 -24.96
CA LEU A 311 -8.17 25.28 -25.72
C LEU A 311 -6.74 24.69 -25.63
N ALA A 312 -6.08 24.90 -24.48
CA ALA A 312 -4.68 24.54 -24.27
C ALA A 312 -4.52 23.04 -23.97
N LYS A 313 -3.58 22.38 -24.64
CA LYS A 313 -3.23 20.97 -24.40
C LYS A 313 -2.09 20.89 -23.37
N VAL A 314 -2.46 20.94 -22.10
CA VAL A 314 -1.52 21.05 -20.96
C VAL A 314 -1.16 19.71 -20.34
N LEU A 315 -2.06 18.71 -20.41
CA LEU A 315 -1.80 17.36 -19.95
C LEU A 315 -1.21 16.53 -21.10
N PRO A 316 0.00 15.95 -20.95
CA PRO A 316 0.60 15.13 -21.99
C PRO A 316 -0.22 13.87 -22.29
N ASN A 317 -0.58 13.66 -23.55
CA ASN A 317 -1.21 12.44 -24.07
C ASN A 317 -0.13 11.41 -24.49
N GLN A 318 -0.31 10.11 -24.21
CA GLN A 318 0.59 9.03 -24.64
C GLN A 318 -0.03 8.03 -25.63
N GLY A 319 -1.33 8.08 -25.93
CA GLY A 319 -1.98 7.17 -26.87
C GLY A 319 -3.50 7.14 -26.78
N GLY A 320 -4.10 6.08 -27.33
CA GLY A 320 -5.53 5.78 -27.17
C GLY A 320 -5.84 5.02 -25.88
N GLY A 321 -7.12 4.93 -25.53
CA GLY A 321 -7.57 4.23 -24.31
C GLY A 321 -6.97 4.82 -23.05
N ILE A 322 -6.54 3.96 -22.11
CA ILE A 322 -5.93 4.37 -20.84
C ILE A 322 -4.66 5.24 -21.04
N TYR A 323 -3.85 4.97 -22.08
CA TYR A 323 -2.66 5.77 -22.38
C TYR A 323 -2.95 7.23 -22.75
N LYS A 324 -4.21 7.61 -23.02
CA LYS A 324 -4.60 9.02 -23.12
C LYS A 324 -4.31 9.79 -21.82
N TYR A 325 -4.47 9.10 -20.69
CA TYR A 325 -4.50 9.66 -19.33
C TYR A 325 -3.23 9.38 -18.51
N GLY A 326 -2.21 8.77 -19.10
CA GLY A 326 -0.95 8.41 -18.44
C GLY A 326 -0.48 6.97 -18.69
N ILE A 327 0.80 6.71 -18.47
CA ILE A 327 1.35 5.34 -18.40
C ILE A 327 1.28 4.87 -16.94
N PRO A 328 0.64 3.73 -16.63
CA PRO A 328 0.66 3.18 -15.27
C PRO A 328 2.05 2.63 -14.93
N LEU A 329 2.53 2.96 -13.73
CA LEU A 329 3.74 2.39 -13.12
C LEU A 329 3.34 1.81 -11.76
N ILE A 330 2.94 0.54 -11.77
CA ILE A 330 2.57 -0.19 -10.56
C ILE A 330 3.84 -0.82 -10.00
N ILE A 331 4.34 -0.31 -8.88
CA ILE A 331 5.63 -0.70 -8.29
C ILE A 331 5.39 -1.65 -7.13
N GLN A 332 6.10 -2.77 -7.10
CA GLN A 332 6.04 -3.76 -6.02
C GLN A 332 7.44 -4.30 -5.72
N ASP A 333 7.67 -4.81 -4.52
CA ASP A 333 8.82 -5.64 -4.21
C ASP A 333 8.40 -7.11 -4.03
N LYS A 334 9.22 -8.02 -4.57
CA LYS A 334 9.05 -9.48 -4.46
C LYS A 334 10.38 -10.14 -4.13
N THR A 335 10.31 -11.33 -3.55
CA THR A 335 11.45 -12.22 -3.36
C THR A 335 11.10 -13.59 -3.91
N PHE A 336 12.05 -14.22 -4.57
CA PHE A 336 11.89 -15.49 -5.27
C PHE A 336 12.68 -16.58 -4.56
N VAL A 337 12.11 -17.78 -4.48
CA VAL A 337 12.78 -18.96 -3.89
C VAL A 337 14.08 -19.22 -4.66
N PRO A 338 15.25 -19.27 -3.99
CA PRO A 338 16.52 -19.56 -4.62
C PRO A 338 16.76 -21.07 -4.77
N VAL A 339 17.73 -21.44 -5.62
CA VAL A 339 18.11 -22.86 -5.82
C VAL A 339 18.82 -23.48 -4.62
N ASP A 340 19.36 -22.66 -3.72
CA ASP A 340 20.02 -23.01 -2.47
C ASP A 340 19.16 -22.64 -1.24
N VAL A 341 17.83 -22.70 -1.38
CA VAL A 341 16.90 -22.36 -0.29
C VAL A 341 17.12 -23.19 0.99
N ASP A 342 17.50 -24.47 0.91
CA ASP A 342 17.84 -25.26 2.12
C ASP A 342 19.02 -24.70 2.94
N ILE A 343 19.84 -23.82 2.34
CA ILE A 343 20.97 -23.14 2.99
C ILE A 343 20.57 -21.75 3.52
N GLN A 344 19.64 -21.06 2.83
CA GLN A 344 19.19 -19.72 3.23
C GLN A 344 17.99 -19.75 4.19
N ASP A 345 17.10 -20.71 4.03
CA ASP A 345 15.87 -20.91 4.80
C ASP A 345 15.60 -22.42 4.90
N SER A 346 16.24 -23.07 5.87
CA SER A 346 16.10 -24.50 6.11
C SER A 346 14.71 -24.92 6.61
N LYS A 347 13.80 -23.96 6.86
CA LYS A 347 12.39 -24.25 7.22
C LYS A 347 11.48 -24.25 6.00
N TRP A 348 11.76 -23.44 4.97
CA TRP A 348 10.91 -23.33 3.77
C TRP A 348 10.51 -24.69 3.18
N ASN A 349 11.49 -25.56 2.90
CA ASN A 349 11.23 -26.88 2.32
C ASN A 349 10.55 -27.83 3.31
N VAL A 350 10.79 -27.68 4.63
CA VAL A 350 10.14 -28.47 5.68
C VAL A 350 8.66 -28.10 5.79
N TRP A 351 8.34 -26.82 5.96
CA TRP A 351 6.98 -26.28 5.97
C TRP A 351 6.21 -26.72 4.73
N ARG A 352 6.77 -26.46 3.53
CA ARG A 352 6.09 -26.75 2.27
C ARG A 352 5.73 -28.24 2.15
N THR A 353 6.68 -29.13 2.48
CA THR A 353 6.46 -30.57 2.42
C THR A 353 5.48 -31.06 3.49
N ALA A 354 5.49 -30.48 4.70
CA ALA A 354 4.51 -30.79 5.74
C ALA A 354 3.07 -30.39 5.33
N GLN A 355 2.91 -29.29 4.60
CA GLN A 355 1.62 -28.84 4.05
C GLN A 355 1.22 -29.53 2.74
N GLY A 356 2.02 -30.47 2.22
CA GLY A 356 1.76 -31.16 0.95
C GLY A 356 1.84 -30.27 -0.30
N ILE A 357 2.38 -29.05 -0.18
CA ILE A 357 2.46 -28.08 -1.27
C ILE A 357 3.54 -28.51 -2.27
N THR A 358 3.21 -28.46 -3.57
CA THR A 358 4.11 -28.86 -4.67
C THR A 358 4.65 -27.68 -5.50
N ASP A 359 4.10 -26.48 -5.29
CA ASP A 359 4.65 -25.19 -5.74
C ASP A 359 5.78 -24.74 -4.80
N GLY A 360 6.03 -23.43 -4.61
CA GLY A 360 7.06 -22.92 -3.70
C GLY A 360 8.48 -23.45 -4.00
N LEU A 361 8.74 -23.81 -5.26
CA LEU A 361 10.02 -24.32 -5.77
C LEU A 361 10.88 -23.14 -6.25
N PRO A 362 12.19 -23.34 -6.53
CA PRO A 362 13.04 -22.27 -7.04
C PRO A 362 12.41 -21.53 -8.24
N GLY A 363 12.36 -20.20 -8.17
CA GLY A 363 11.65 -19.34 -9.13
C GLY A 363 10.18 -19.02 -8.81
N ASP A 364 9.57 -19.67 -7.83
CA ASP A 364 8.31 -19.22 -7.22
C ASP A 364 8.54 -18.07 -6.23
N LEU A 365 7.46 -17.51 -5.70
CA LEU A 365 7.51 -16.49 -4.65
C LEU A 365 7.92 -17.09 -3.29
N TRP A 366 8.80 -16.39 -2.57
CA TRP A 366 9.13 -16.63 -1.16
C TRP A 366 8.53 -15.52 -0.28
N PHE A 367 8.15 -15.86 0.95
CA PHE A 367 7.64 -14.91 1.94
C PHE A 367 8.16 -15.27 3.35
N PRO A 368 8.56 -14.29 4.18
CA PRO A 368 9.06 -14.54 5.53
C PRO A 368 7.99 -15.14 6.42
N HIS A 369 8.32 -16.23 7.10
CA HIS A 369 7.37 -17.08 7.84
C HIS A 369 7.89 -17.52 9.21
N VAL A 370 8.96 -16.87 9.68
CA VAL A 370 9.64 -17.16 10.94
C VAL A 370 9.80 -15.84 11.66
N TYR A 371 9.36 -15.78 12.92
CA TYR A 371 9.64 -14.64 13.77
C TYR A 371 11.09 -14.74 14.25
N GLU A 372 11.96 -13.84 13.77
CA GLU A 372 13.40 -13.82 14.09
C GLU A 372 13.64 -12.78 15.23
N PRO A 373 13.69 -13.20 16.51
CA PRO A 373 13.76 -12.27 17.64
C PRO A 373 15.13 -11.60 17.73
N ASN A 374 15.19 -10.31 18.08
CA ASN A 374 16.42 -9.54 18.31
C ASN A 374 17.20 -10.02 19.54
N GLN A 375 16.51 -10.55 20.55
CA GLN A 375 17.10 -11.02 21.79
C GLN A 375 17.39 -12.52 21.73
N ASP A 376 18.58 -12.92 22.19
CA ASP A 376 18.93 -14.32 22.46
C ASP A 376 19.45 -14.41 23.92
N PRO A 377 18.66 -14.96 24.87
CA PRO A 377 19.09 -15.07 26.27
C PRO A 377 20.19 -16.12 26.50
N THR A 378 20.62 -16.86 25.47
CA THR A 378 21.76 -17.78 25.50
C THR A 378 23.05 -17.14 24.97
N ALA A 379 22.96 -16.03 24.24
CA ALA A 379 24.11 -15.27 23.74
C ALA A 379 24.80 -14.47 24.86
N PRO A 380 26.15 -14.37 24.90
CA PRO A 380 26.88 -13.66 25.97
C PRO A 380 26.60 -12.17 26.10
N ASP A 381 26.07 -11.52 25.05
CA ASP A 381 25.65 -10.11 25.02
C ASP A 381 24.12 -9.93 24.99
N GLY A 382 23.36 -11.04 24.96
CA GLY A 382 21.90 -11.07 24.87
C GLY A 382 21.32 -10.85 23.47
N MET A 383 22.14 -10.82 22.41
CA MET A 383 21.71 -10.44 21.05
C MET A 383 21.72 -11.61 20.07
N ASN A 384 20.65 -11.74 19.29
CA ASN A 384 20.63 -12.61 18.13
C ASN A 384 21.25 -11.90 16.92
N PRO A 385 22.36 -12.41 16.32
CA PRO A 385 23.01 -11.76 15.17
C PRO A 385 22.18 -11.75 13.88
N THR A 386 21.10 -12.52 13.78
CA THR A 386 20.15 -12.48 12.64
C THR A 386 18.78 -11.92 12.99
N GLY A 387 18.53 -11.60 14.26
CA GLY A 387 17.25 -11.10 14.74
C GLY A 387 16.83 -9.80 14.04
N ARG A 388 15.52 -9.58 13.90
CA ARG A 388 14.93 -8.38 13.26
C ARG A 388 13.94 -7.66 14.16
N TRP A 389 13.14 -8.42 14.90
CA TRP A 389 11.99 -7.91 15.64
C TRP A 389 12.19 -8.14 17.14
N ASP A 390 11.79 -7.19 17.97
CA ASP A 390 11.88 -7.39 19.42
C ASP A 390 10.85 -8.43 19.89
N TYR A 391 11.20 -9.23 20.90
CA TYR A 391 10.28 -10.23 21.45
C TYR A 391 9.78 -9.80 22.83
N GLY A 392 8.45 -9.68 22.98
CA GLY A 392 7.79 -9.09 24.16
C GLY A 392 8.27 -9.63 25.51
N PRO A 393 8.41 -10.96 25.69
CA PRO A 393 8.95 -11.59 26.90
C PRO A 393 10.39 -11.20 27.28
N TRP A 394 11.16 -10.61 26.35
CA TRP A 394 12.56 -10.18 26.53
C TRP A 394 12.78 -8.68 26.31
N PHE A 395 11.78 -7.96 25.83
CA PHE A 395 11.75 -6.50 25.72
C PHE A 395 11.61 -5.82 27.11
N TRP A 396 11.80 -4.50 27.19
CA TRP A 396 11.56 -3.74 28.43
C TRP A 396 10.64 -2.52 28.20
N PRO A 397 9.49 -2.41 28.90
CA PRO A 397 8.98 -3.34 29.92
C PRO A 397 8.67 -4.73 29.35
N VAL A 398 8.70 -5.76 30.19
CA VAL A 398 8.45 -7.14 29.76
C VAL A 398 6.96 -7.33 29.48
N PHE A 399 6.64 -7.76 28.26
CA PHE A 399 5.27 -8.10 27.85
C PHE A 399 5.09 -9.63 27.94
N PRO A 400 4.04 -10.13 28.64
CA PRO A 400 3.84 -11.57 28.80
C PRO A 400 3.29 -12.20 27.52
N ALA A 401 3.99 -13.22 27.00
CA ALA A 401 3.40 -14.15 26.04
C ALA A 401 2.62 -15.25 26.78
N ILE A 402 1.50 -15.67 26.20
CA ILE A 402 0.63 -16.75 26.69
C ILE A 402 1.12 -18.11 26.15
N GLY A 403 1.71 -18.13 24.95
CA GLY A 403 2.27 -19.33 24.33
C GLY A 403 3.62 -19.09 23.64
N PRO A 404 4.32 -20.17 23.22
CA PRO A 404 5.51 -20.05 22.38
C PRO A 404 5.14 -19.59 20.96
N LEU A 405 6.10 -18.99 20.26
CA LEU A 405 5.95 -18.64 18.83
C LEU A 405 5.53 -19.88 18.00
N PRO A 406 4.56 -19.74 17.07
CA PRO A 406 4.15 -20.83 16.17
C PRO A 406 5.25 -21.17 15.15
N GLU A 407 5.19 -22.38 14.57
CA GLU A 407 6.20 -22.88 13.61
C GLU A 407 6.26 -22.02 12.34
N VAL A 408 5.09 -21.79 11.75
CA VAL A 408 4.83 -20.71 10.79
C VAL A 408 4.36 -19.51 11.59
N SER A 409 5.07 -18.40 11.50
CA SER A 409 4.72 -17.17 12.18
C SER A 409 4.69 -15.99 11.21
N HIS A 410 3.63 -15.21 11.33
CA HIS A 410 3.54 -13.84 10.87
C HIS A 410 4.76 -13.02 11.35
N VAL A 411 5.19 -12.07 10.52
CA VAL A 411 6.22 -11.05 10.83
C VAL A 411 5.62 -9.65 10.64
N PRO A 412 5.99 -8.64 11.45
CA PRO A 412 5.31 -7.34 11.50
C PRO A 412 5.33 -6.62 10.14
N GLU A 413 6.48 -6.65 9.47
CA GLU A 413 6.64 -6.18 8.09
C GLU A 413 7.49 -7.16 7.29
N ALA A 414 7.29 -7.18 5.98
CA ALA A 414 7.85 -8.20 5.09
C ALA A 414 8.56 -7.57 3.88
N PHE A 415 9.56 -6.73 4.12
CA PHE A 415 10.41 -6.13 3.08
C PHE A 415 11.04 -7.18 2.15
N LYS A 416 10.96 -6.95 0.83
CA LYS A 416 11.51 -7.84 -0.21
C LYS A 416 12.66 -7.19 -0.98
N ASP A 417 13.36 -7.99 -1.79
CA ASP A 417 14.69 -7.67 -2.34
C ASP A 417 14.72 -7.32 -3.85
N THR A 418 13.68 -7.71 -4.60
CA THR A 418 13.58 -7.48 -6.06
C THR A 418 12.46 -6.50 -6.41
N MET A 419 12.80 -5.36 -7.01
CA MET A 419 11.81 -4.38 -7.47
C MET A 419 11.21 -4.75 -8.82
N LEU A 420 9.88 -4.81 -8.88
CA LEU A 420 9.08 -5.00 -10.08
C LEU A 420 8.39 -3.68 -10.48
N VAL A 421 8.19 -3.47 -11.79
CA VAL A 421 7.20 -2.51 -12.30
C VAL A 421 6.31 -3.19 -13.33
N ASN A 422 5.00 -3.07 -13.17
CA ASN A 422 3.98 -3.72 -13.99
C ASN A 422 4.17 -5.27 -14.11
N GLY A 423 4.79 -5.90 -13.12
CA GLY A 423 5.04 -7.36 -13.07
C GLY A 423 6.41 -7.84 -13.55
N THR A 424 7.24 -6.98 -14.16
CA THR A 424 8.61 -7.35 -14.56
C THR A 424 9.64 -6.83 -13.56
N PRO A 425 10.62 -7.64 -13.11
CA PRO A 425 11.79 -7.16 -12.39
C PRO A 425 12.66 -6.23 -13.26
N TYR A 426 13.05 -5.08 -12.72
CA TYR A 426 13.99 -4.14 -13.34
C TYR A 426 13.74 -3.80 -14.83
N PRO A 427 12.56 -3.34 -15.24
CA PRO A 427 12.25 -3.15 -16.65
C PRO A 427 12.90 -1.88 -17.23
N TYR A 428 12.87 -1.76 -18.56
CA TYR A 428 13.13 -0.48 -19.24
C TYR A 428 11.92 0.04 -20.00
N LEU A 429 11.78 1.36 -20.06
CA LEU A 429 10.85 2.04 -20.97
C LEU A 429 11.65 2.90 -21.96
N ASN A 430 11.33 2.80 -23.26
CA ASN A 430 11.82 3.74 -24.27
C ASN A 430 10.90 4.97 -24.26
N VAL A 431 11.47 6.18 -24.16
CA VAL A 431 10.69 7.43 -24.15
C VAL A 431 11.28 8.46 -25.12
N GLU A 432 10.43 9.27 -25.71
CA GLU A 432 10.84 10.43 -26.50
C GLU A 432 11.31 11.59 -25.61
N PRO A 433 12.18 12.49 -26.09
CA PRO A 433 12.54 13.72 -25.37
C PRO A 433 11.41 14.76 -25.43
N LYS A 434 10.33 14.49 -24.69
CA LYS A 434 9.14 15.32 -24.46
C LYS A 434 8.59 15.08 -23.04
N ALA A 435 7.50 15.74 -22.67
CA ALA A 435 6.78 15.45 -21.44
C ALA A 435 5.94 14.17 -21.55
N TYR A 436 5.93 13.37 -20.48
CA TYR A 436 5.08 12.19 -20.30
C TYR A 436 4.32 12.31 -18.97
N ARG A 437 3.11 11.77 -18.93
CA ARG A 437 2.32 11.59 -17.71
C ARG A 437 2.39 10.13 -17.26
N PHE A 438 2.53 9.92 -15.95
CA PHE A 438 2.59 8.61 -15.32
C PHE A 438 1.60 8.54 -14.16
N ARG A 439 0.89 7.43 -14.02
CA ARG A 439 0.05 7.14 -12.85
C ARG A 439 0.78 6.09 -12.01
N ILE A 440 1.38 6.52 -10.91
CA ILE A 440 2.24 5.69 -10.05
C ILE A 440 1.39 5.15 -8.90
N LEU A 441 1.55 3.86 -8.59
CA LEU A 441 1.02 3.20 -7.39
C LEU A 441 2.18 2.48 -6.69
N ASN A 442 2.29 2.67 -5.38
CA ASN A 442 3.06 1.77 -4.52
C ASN A 442 2.17 0.60 -4.07
N ALA A 443 2.39 -0.59 -4.63
CA ALA A 443 1.72 -1.83 -4.26
C ALA A 443 2.72 -2.86 -3.67
N CYS A 444 3.80 -2.38 -3.05
CA CYS A 444 4.57 -3.18 -2.10
C CYS A 444 3.69 -3.48 -0.87
N ASN A 445 3.96 -4.58 -0.15
CA ASN A 445 3.21 -4.90 1.09
C ASN A 445 3.45 -3.83 2.17
N ASP A 446 4.72 -3.57 2.48
CA ASP A 446 5.12 -2.73 3.63
C ASP A 446 6.19 -1.68 3.23
N ARG A 447 6.80 -1.82 2.06
CA ARG A 447 7.92 -0.95 1.63
C ARG A 447 7.44 0.43 1.16
N PHE A 448 7.90 1.48 1.86
CA PHE A 448 7.87 2.86 1.35
C PHE A 448 8.84 3.07 0.19
N LEU A 449 8.56 4.06 -0.66
CA LEU A 449 9.35 4.42 -1.83
C LEU A 449 9.68 5.92 -1.84
N ASN A 450 10.95 6.29 -2.00
CA ASN A 450 11.39 7.67 -2.24
C ASN A 450 11.82 7.83 -3.71
N LEU A 451 10.85 8.07 -4.61
CA LEU A 451 11.08 8.07 -6.05
C LEU A 451 11.80 9.34 -6.53
N GLN A 452 12.92 9.13 -7.22
CA GLN A 452 13.76 10.18 -7.80
C GLN A 452 14.49 9.72 -9.08
N LEU A 453 14.97 10.67 -9.90
CA LEU A 453 15.60 10.38 -11.19
C LEU A 453 17.07 10.81 -11.25
N TYR A 454 17.93 9.93 -11.80
CA TYR A 454 19.35 10.20 -12.03
C TYR A 454 19.82 9.74 -13.41
N LYS A 455 20.80 10.44 -14.01
CA LYS A 455 21.49 10.04 -15.24
C LYS A 455 22.36 8.81 -14.96
N ALA A 456 22.12 7.73 -15.70
CA ALA A 456 22.80 6.45 -15.48
C ALA A 456 24.33 6.56 -15.62
N TYR A 457 25.03 5.88 -14.73
CA TYR A 457 26.47 5.77 -14.61
C TYR A 457 26.92 4.31 -14.85
N ARG A 458 28.06 4.14 -15.54
CA ARG A 458 28.58 2.84 -16.02
C ARG A 458 27.58 1.98 -16.83
N GLY A 459 26.48 2.59 -17.29
CA GLY A 459 25.43 2.02 -18.13
C GLY A 459 24.08 1.90 -17.43
N THR A 460 24.07 1.45 -16.17
CA THR A 460 22.87 0.91 -15.49
C THR A 460 22.68 1.40 -14.05
N GLU A 461 23.68 2.01 -13.42
CA GLU A 461 23.65 2.32 -11.99
C GLU A 461 23.50 3.82 -11.73
N VAL A 462 23.19 4.23 -10.50
CA VAL A 462 23.36 5.63 -10.06
C VAL A 462 24.81 5.85 -9.62
N LYS A 463 25.35 7.06 -9.84
CA LYS A 463 26.69 7.41 -9.35
C LYS A 463 26.57 7.87 -7.90
N MET A 464 27.23 7.17 -6.98
CA MET A 464 27.28 7.55 -5.57
C MET A 464 28.46 8.47 -5.24
N VAL A 465 28.33 9.23 -4.15
CA VAL A 465 29.34 10.07 -3.49
C VAL A 465 29.17 9.96 -1.97
N LYS A 466 30.23 10.23 -1.20
CA LYS A 466 30.12 10.25 0.27
C LYS A 466 29.12 11.31 0.72
N ALA A 467 28.24 10.95 1.66
CA ALA A 467 27.32 11.85 2.32
C ALA A 467 28.07 12.73 3.34
N VAL A 468 28.76 13.78 2.87
CA VAL A 468 29.59 14.65 3.73
C VAL A 468 29.36 16.13 3.40
N ALA A 469 29.45 16.98 4.43
CA ALA A 469 29.27 18.43 4.29
C ALA A 469 30.26 19.04 3.28
N THR A 470 29.74 19.64 2.21
CA THR A 470 30.55 20.30 1.18
C THR A 470 29.79 21.41 0.47
N LYS A 471 30.48 22.52 0.18
CA LYS A 471 29.95 23.69 -0.57
C LYS A 471 29.59 23.38 -2.05
N LYS A 472 29.60 22.11 -2.45
CA LYS A 472 29.37 21.63 -3.82
C LYS A 472 28.09 20.79 -3.96
N PHE A 473 27.40 20.49 -2.86
CA PHE A 473 26.10 19.80 -2.85
C PHE A 473 24.96 20.79 -2.53
N PRO A 474 23.70 20.45 -2.84
CA PRO A 474 22.54 21.21 -2.38
C PRO A 474 22.50 21.33 -0.85
N PRO A 475 21.90 22.40 -0.27
CA PRO A 475 21.88 22.61 1.19
C PRO A 475 21.20 21.50 1.99
N LEU A 476 20.28 20.76 1.37
CA LEU A 476 19.50 19.68 1.98
C LEU A 476 20.01 18.27 1.61
N TRP A 477 21.20 18.16 1.01
CA TRP A 477 21.79 16.86 0.67
C TRP A 477 22.37 16.20 1.93
N PRO A 478 22.19 14.88 2.17
CA PRO A 478 22.65 14.25 3.41
C PRO A 478 24.16 14.38 3.67
N THR A 479 24.51 14.56 4.95
CA THR A 479 25.88 14.78 5.43
C THR A 479 26.29 13.86 6.60
N ASP A 480 25.51 12.79 6.81
CA ASP A 480 25.59 11.81 7.89
C ASP A 480 26.70 10.76 7.76
N ASN A 481 27.43 10.76 6.65
CA ASN A 481 28.43 9.76 6.28
C ASN A 481 27.88 8.31 6.26
N ARG A 482 26.61 8.11 5.86
CA ARG A 482 26.01 6.78 5.66
C ARG A 482 26.79 5.91 4.67
N ASP A 483 26.74 4.59 4.88
CA ASP A 483 27.32 3.61 3.97
C ASP A 483 26.60 3.56 2.62
N GLY A 484 27.34 3.18 1.58
CA GLY A 484 26.95 3.39 0.17
C GLY A 484 26.95 4.85 -0.28
N GLY A 485 26.83 5.79 0.67
CA GLY A 485 26.71 7.22 0.43
C GLY A 485 25.36 7.60 -0.19
N VAL A 486 25.37 8.72 -0.90
CA VAL A 486 24.20 9.31 -1.57
C VAL A 486 24.47 9.51 -3.07
N PRO A 487 23.45 9.61 -3.92
CA PRO A 487 23.61 9.99 -5.32
C PRO A 487 24.44 11.28 -5.51
N ASP A 488 25.21 11.36 -6.59
CA ASP A 488 25.92 12.58 -6.99
C ASP A 488 24.89 13.61 -7.51
N PRO A 489 24.72 14.78 -6.87
CA PRO A 489 23.73 15.77 -7.30
C PRO A 489 23.98 16.29 -8.72
N LYS A 490 25.21 16.20 -9.25
CA LYS A 490 25.50 16.52 -10.66
C LYS A 490 24.86 15.52 -11.63
N THR A 491 24.53 14.33 -11.15
CA THR A 491 23.83 13.28 -11.90
C THR A 491 22.30 13.37 -11.81
N ALA A 492 21.73 14.31 -11.06
CA ALA A 492 20.27 14.51 -10.98
C ALA A 492 19.60 14.65 -12.37
N GLY A 493 18.43 14.03 -12.51
CA GLY A 493 17.54 14.07 -13.67
C GLY A 493 16.53 15.21 -13.60
N PRO A 494 15.39 15.12 -14.34
CA PRO A 494 14.30 16.07 -14.20
C PRO A 494 13.60 15.92 -12.83
N PRO A 495 12.97 16.99 -12.32
CA PRO A 495 12.00 16.86 -11.23
C PRO A 495 10.77 16.10 -11.72
N MET A 496 10.07 15.49 -10.76
CA MET A 496 8.69 15.02 -10.93
C MET A 496 7.75 16.21 -10.68
N ILE A 497 6.70 16.35 -11.49
CA ILE A 497 5.64 17.35 -11.27
C ILE A 497 4.38 16.58 -10.93
N GLN A 498 4.10 16.41 -9.65
CA GLN A 498 2.87 15.76 -9.21
C GLN A 498 1.70 16.73 -9.39
N ILE A 499 0.64 16.26 -10.06
CA ILE A 499 -0.59 17.00 -10.35
C ILE A 499 -1.81 16.40 -9.65
N GLY A 500 -1.69 15.18 -9.13
CA GLY A 500 -2.75 14.50 -8.40
C GLY A 500 -2.23 13.48 -7.37
N SER A 501 -3.03 13.26 -6.35
CA SER A 501 -2.90 12.30 -5.26
C SER A 501 -3.89 11.13 -5.45
N GLU A 502 -4.08 10.33 -4.41
CA GLU A 502 -5.18 9.35 -4.31
C GLU A 502 -6.56 10.00 -4.46
N GLY A 503 -6.69 11.23 -3.96
CA GLY A 503 -7.92 12.03 -4.03
C GLY A 503 -8.19 12.68 -5.39
N GLY A 504 -7.37 12.45 -6.42
CA GLY A 504 -7.45 13.13 -7.72
C GLY A 504 -6.56 14.36 -7.81
N PHE A 505 -6.95 15.40 -8.55
CA PHE A 505 -6.11 16.60 -8.72
C PHE A 505 -5.74 17.28 -7.39
N LEU A 506 -4.52 17.82 -7.33
CA LEU A 506 -3.99 18.70 -6.27
C LEU A 506 -4.45 20.16 -6.47
N PRO A 507 -4.49 21.00 -5.42
CA PRO A 507 -4.82 22.44 -5.54
C PRO A 507 -3.86 23.23 -6.45
N ALA A 508 -2.59 22.81 -6.50
CA ALA A 508 -1.58 23.29 -7.44
C ALA A 508 -0.53 22.17 -7.71
N PRO A 509 0.17 22.17 -8.85
CA PRO A 509 1.20 21.16 -9.14
C PRO A 509 2.42 21.23 -8.21
N ALA A 510 2.71 20.14 -7.49
CA ALA A 510 3.88 20.02 -6.64
C ALA A 510 5.13 19.66 -7.48
N VAL A 511 6.14 20.53 -7.51
CA VAL A 511 7.39 20.30 -8.25
C VAL A 511 8.44 19.68 -7.31
N ILE A 512 8.64 18.38 -7.45
CA ILE A 512 9.45 17.54 -6.57
C ILE A 512 10.81 17.25 -7.24
N PRO A 513 11.92 17.83 -6.76
CA PRO A 513 13.26 17.56 -7.29
C PRO A 513 13.81 16.20 -6.81
N PRO A 514 14.82 15.62 -7.49
CA PRO A 514 15.61 14.52 -6.93
C PRO A 514 16.27 14.95 -5.62
N GLN A 515 15.91 14.28 -4.52
CA GLN A 515 16.33 14.54 -3.15
C GLN A 515 16.44 13.21 -2.40
N PRO A 516 17.67 12.77 -2.06
CA PRO A 516 17.91 11.62 -1.18
C PRO A 516 17.25 11.79 0.18
N VAL A 517 16.80 10.71 0.80
CA VAL A 517 16.22 10.78 2.15
C VAL A 517 17.21 11.38 3.13
N ASN A 518 16.78 12.42 3.83
CA ASN A 518 17.47 13.05 4.95
C ASN A 518 16.54 13.11 6.16
N TYR A 519 17.12 13.24 7.35
CA TYR A 519 16.41 13.07 8.62
C TYR A 519 16.44 14.36 9.46
N GLU A 520 15.52 14.46 10.43
CA GLU A 520 15.65 15.48 11.48
C GLU A 520 16.83 15.15 12.39
N TYR A 521 17.77 16.09 12.52
CA TYR A 521 18.99 15.94 13.32
C TYR A 521 19.06 16.92 14.50
N ASP A 522 18.10 17.86 14.66
CA ASP A 522 18.00 18.60 15.91
C ASP A 522 17.51 17.67 17.03
N ARG A 523 18.45 17.30 17.91
CA ARG A 523 18.24 16.45 19.09
C ARG A 523 17.38 17.11 20.19
N ARG A 524 16.84 18.30 19.94
CA ARG A 524 15.82 18.98 20.77
C ARG A 524 14.41 18.88 20.19
N ASN A 525 14.29 18.55 18.90
CA ASN A 525 13.01 18.24 18.28
C ASN A 525 12.61 16.81 18.70
N ILE A 526 11.35 16.58 19.04
CA ILE A 526 10.90 15.26 19.50
C ILE A 526 10.91 14.23 18.36
N VAL A 527 10.66 14.68 17.11
CA VAL A 527 10.68 13.84 15.90
C VAL A 527 12.09 13.59 15.34
N VAL A 528 13.12 13.63 16.20
CA VAL A 528 14.50 13.40 15.79
C VAL A 528 14.64 12.00 15.16
N LEU A 529 15.38 11.92 14.06
CA LEU A 529 15.47 10.75 13.17
C LEU A 529 14.21 10.40 12.35
N ASN A 530 13.11 11.17 12.38
CA ASN A 530 12.07 11.02 11.36
C ASN A 530 12.57 11.52 9.98
N VAL A 531 12.03 10.93 8.90
CA VAL A 531 12.32 11.34 7.52
C VAL A 531 11.78 12.75 7.26
N LYS A 532 12.66 13.67 6.86
CA LYS A 532 12.40 15.11 6.76
C LYS A 532 12.45 15.57 5.31
N GLU A 533 13.64 15.71 4.74
CA GLU A 533 13.83 16.04 3.33
C GLU A 533 13.83 14.77 2.46
N LYS A 534 13.05 14.81 1.39
CA LYS A 534 12.63 13.66 0.58
C LYS A 534 12.22 14.11 -0.83
N ALA A 535 12.12 13.16 -1.76
CA ALA A 535 11.61 13.35 -3.12
C ALA A 535 10.12 12.94 -3.17
N LEU A 536 9.71 12.15 -4.18
CA LEU A 536 8.34 11.62 -4.24
C LEU A 536 8.23 10.43 -3.28
N PHE A 537 7.91 10.75 -2.02
CA PHE A 537 7.77 9.77 -0.95
C PHE A 537 6.35 9.19 -0.93
N LEU A 538 6.23 7.87 -1.04
CA LEU A 538 4.95 7.13 -1.08
C LEU A 538 5.01 5.91 -0.16
N GLY A 539 4.08 5.80 0.78
CA GLY A 539 3.79 4.55 1.49
C GLY A 539 3.01 3.56 0.62
N PRO A 540 2.84 2.31 1.07
CA PRO A 540 1.92 1.37 0.44
C PRO A 540 0.52 1.95 0.22
N ALA A 541 -0.08 1.56 -0.90
CA ALA A 541 -1.34 2.08 -1.45
C ALA A 541 -1.40 3.59 -1.78
N GLU A 542 -0.37 4.39 -1.53
CA GLU A 542 -0.33 5.79 -2.00
C GLU A 542 -0.13 5.86 -3.54
N ARG A 543 -0.72 6.89 -4.16
CA ARG A 543 -0.68 7.12 -5.62
C ARG A 543 -0.26 8.54 -5.96
N ALA A 544 0.46 8.66 -7.08
CA ALA A 544 0.87 9.94 -7.63
C ALA A 544 0.60 10.00 -9.14
N ASP A 545 -0.12 11.03 -9.57
CA ASP A 545 -0.23 11.41 -10.98
C ASP A 545 0.86 12.44 -11.28
N VAL A 546 1.82 12.07 -12.13
CA VAL A 546 3.12 12.75 -12.26
C VAL A 546 3.46 13.04 -13.72
N ILE A 547 3.81 14.30 -14.01
CA ILE A 547 4.40 14.71 -15.28
C ILE A 547 5.93 14.77 -15.16
N ILE A 548 6.64 14.22 -16.15
CA ILE A 548 8.11 14.21 -16.23
C ILE A 548 8.54 14.71 -17.61
N ASP A 549 9.34 15.78 -17.67
CA ASP A 549 9.85 16.35 -18.93
C ASP A 549 11.24 15.79 -19.33
N PHE A 550 11.26 14.90 -20.31
CA PHE A 550 12.49 14.34 -20.88
C PHE A 550 13.12 15.20 -21.99
N SER A 551 12.56 16.37 -22.35
CA SER A 551 13.02 17.24 -23.46
C SER A 551 14.51 17.56 -23.44
N ARG A 552 15.09 17.73 -22.23
CA ARG A 552 16.50 18.07 -22.02
C ARG A 552 17.43 16.85 -21.99
N TYR A 553 16.90 15.63 -22.07
CA TYR A 553 17.61 14.38 -21.80
C TYR A 553 17.82 13.47 -23.02
N ASN A 554 17.66 13.99 -24.24
CA ASN A 554 17.83 13.19 -25.46
C ASN A 554 19.18 12.44 -25.50
N GLY A 555 19.14 11.17 -25.88
CA GLY A 555 20.32 10.30 -25.94
C GLY A 555 20.88 9.90 -24.57
N LYS A 556 20.19 10.18 -23.47
CA LYS A 556 20.57 9.73 -22.11
C LYS A 556 19.76 8.50 -21.69
N THR A 557 20.22 7.86 -20.63
CA THR A 557 19.42 6.89 -19.88
C THR A 557 19.25 7.47 -18.48
N LEU A 558 18.03 7.45 -17.95
CA LEU A 558 17.72 7.85 -16.59
C LEU A 558 17.30 6.62 -15.78
N VAL A 559 17.76 6.53 -14.53
CA VAL A 559 17.38 5.52 -13.54
C VAL A 559 16.28 6.09 -12.67
N LEU A 560 15.17 5.35 -12.51
CA LEU A 560 14.24 5.55 -11.40
C LEU A 560 14.86 4.88 -10.17
N TYR A 561 15.20 5.71 -9.19
CA TYR A 561 15.96 5.35 -8.01
C TYR A 561 15.10 5.55 -6.76
N ASN A 562 15.39 4.75 -5.75
CA ASN A 562 14.76 4.72 -4.44
C ASN A 562 15.85 4.72 -3.36
N ASP A 563 15.60 5.40 -2.25
CA ASP A 563 16.38 5.33 -1.01
C ASP A 563 15.51 5.64 0.21
N ALA A 564 14.22 5.27 0.17
CA ALA A 564 13.42 5.16 1.37
C ALA A 564 14.00 4.07 2.30
N PRO A 565 14.09 4.32 3.61
CA PRO A 565 14.54 3.33 4.58
C PRO A 565 13.51 2.19 4.71
N ALA A 566 13.93 1.06 5.28
CA ALA A 566 13.08 -0.09 5.58
C ALA A 566 13.56 -0.74 6.88
N PRO A 567 12.80 -0.68 7.99
CA PRO A 567 11.56 0.09 8.15
C PRO A 567 11.77 1.61 8.11
N VAL A 568 10.67 2.36 8.02
CA VAL A 568 10.70 3.84 8.03
C VAL A 568 10.36 4.33 9.43
N PRO A 569 11.19 5.13 10.11
CA PRO A 569 12.42 5.75 9.62
C PRO A 569 13.70 4.94 9.91
N ALA A 570 13.61 3.91 10.78
CA ALA A 570 14.74 3.35 11.52
C ALA A 570 15.84 2.68 10.66
N SER A 571 15.47 2.10 9.50
CA SER A 571 16.36 1.53 8.48
C SER A 571 17.29 0.39 8.94
N ASP A 572 16.91 -0.86 8.65
CA ASP A 572 17.80 -2.02 8.74
C ASP A 572 18.70 -2.10 7.47
N PRO A 573 20.05 -2.02 7.59
CA PRO A 573 20.96 -2.17 6.45
C PRO A 573 20.81 -3.50 5.70
N ARG A 574 20.27 -4.55 6.33
CA ARG A 574 20.00 -5.86 5.73
C ARG A 574 18.82 -5.82 4.74
N GLN A 575 17.97 -4.79 4.81
CA GLN A 575 16.81 -4.58 3.92
C GLN A 575 17.08 -3.57 2.79
N ASP A 576 18.32 -3.08 2.68
CA ASP A 576 18.78 -2.06 1.75
C ASP A 576 19.77 -2.63 0.70
N TYR A 577 19.22 -3.05 -0.43
CA TYR A 577 19.95 -3.77 -1.47
C TYR A 577 20.37 -2.77 -2.55
N TYR A 578 21.68 -2.46 -2.63
CA TYR A 578 22.22 -1.53 -3.61
C TYR A 578 23.59 -1.96 -4.13
N THR A 579 23.90 -1.56 -5.36
CA THR A 579 25.12 -1.98 -6.06
C THR A 579 26.39 -1.60 -5.30
N GLY A 580 27.11 -2.60 -4.80
CA GLY A 580 28.29 -2.42 -3.96
C GLY A 580 28.00 -2.10 -2.49
N ASN A 581 26.84 -2.53 -1.97
CA ASN A 581 26.59 -2.64 -0.53
C ASN A 581 27.59 -3.61 0.15
N PRO A 582 27.79 -3.52 1.47
CA PRO A 582 28.53 -4.52 2.23
C PRO A 582 27.95 -5.93 2.04
N ASP A 583 28.78 -6.95 2.27
CA ASP A 583 28.29 -8.31 2.45
C ASP A 583 27.77 -8.47 3.89
N LEU A 584 26.49 -8.85 4.04
CA LEU A 584 25.79 -8.97 5.31
C LEU A 584 25.31 -10.40 5.58
N THR A 585 25.76 -11.39 4.79
CA THR A 585 25.39 -12.82 4.95
C THR A 585 25.61 -13.33 6.37
N ALA A 586 26.72 -12.97 7.00
CA ALA A 586 27.07 -13.35 8.37
C ALA A 586 26.11 -12.80 9.47
N SER A 587 25.24 -11.84 9.13
CA SER A 587 24.22 -11.25 10.03
C SER A 587 22.79 -11.41 9.48
N GLY A 588 22.56 -12.38 8.60
CA GLY A 588 21.24 -12.64 8.00
C GLY A 588 20.73 -11.56 7.04
N GLY A 589 21.66 -10.82 6.43
CA GLY A 589 21.40 -9.98 5.26
C GLY A 589 21.96 -10.60 3.97
N ALA A 590 22.01 -9.80 2.92
CA ALA A 590 22.39 -10.24 1.58
C ALA A 590 23.91 -10.24 1.31
N PRO A 591 24.40 -11.03 0.34
CA PRO A 591 25.72 -10.84 -0.26
C PRO A 591 25.75 -9.56 -1.12
N SER A 592 26.96 -9.03 -1.37
CA SER A 592 27.12 -7.75 -2.08
C SER A 592 26.54 -7.74 -3.51
N THR A 593 25.59 -6.82 -3.78
CA THR A 593 24.90 -6.67 -5.06
C THR A 593 25.87 -6.26 -6.17
N LYS A 594 26.01 -7.12 -7.18
CA LYS A 594 26.88 -6.89 -8.35
C LYS A 594 26.25 -5.86 -9.31
N ALA A 595 27.07 -4.94 -9.82
CA ALA A 595 26.62 -3.97 -10.83
C ALA A 595 26.03 -4.68 -12.07
N ARG A 596 24.95 -4.12 -12.64
CA ARG A 596 24.07 -4.71 -13.68
C ARG A 596 23.14 -5.82 -13.21
N PHE A 597 23.21 -6.27 -11.96
CA PHE A 597 22.36 -7.33 -11.42
C PHE A 597 21.53 -6.85 -10.22
N GLY A 598 20.48 -7.61 -9.90
CA GLY A 598 19.84 -7.66 -8.58
C GLY A 598 20.31 -8.87 -7.77
N PRO A 599 19.81 -9.07 -6.53
CA PRO A 599 18.80 -8.25 -5.86
C PRO A 599 19.22 -6.81 -5.59
N ASN A 600 18.25 -5.88 -5.58
CA ASN A 600 18.46 -4.43 -5.54
C ASN A 600 17.11 -3.71 -5.31
N THR A 601 16.97 -2.97 -4.22
CA THR A 601 15.76 -2.24 -3.82
C THR A 601 15.84 -0.74 -4.12
N ARG A 602 17.07 -0.23 -4.28
CA ARG A 602 17.33 1.18 -4.65
C ARG A 602 17.18 1.50 -6.14
N THR A 603 17.11 0.49 -7.02
CA THR A 603 17.17 0.67 -8.48
C THR A 603 15.95 0.01 -9.15
N ILE A 604 14.93 0.80 -9.51
CA ILE A 604 13.61 0.26 -9.89
C ILE A 604 13.50 -0.01 -11.40
N MET A 605 13.71 1.00 -12.25
CA MET A 605 13.60 0.88 -13.72
C MET A 605 14.49 1.90 -14.44
N ILE A 606 14.65 1.79 -15.77
CA ILE A 606 15.30 2.84 -16.58
C ILE A 606 14.42 3.40 -17.70
N PHE A 607 14.53 4.72 -17.90
CA PHE A 607 14.01 5.44 -19.06
C PHE A 607 15.13 5.64 -20.10
N LYS A 608 15.01 4.98 -21.24
CA LYS A 608 15.91 5.11 -22.40
C LYS A 608 15.40 6.25 -23.29
N VAL A 609 15.91 7.47 -23.12
CA VAL A 609 15.44 8.66 -23.84
C VAL A 609 16.02 8.71 -25.27
N ARG A 610 15.19 8.54 -26.30
CA ARG A 610 15.61 8.40 -27.71
C ARG A 610 14.71 9.21 -28.66
N GLY A 611 15.25 9.68 -29.78
CA GLY A 611 14.48 10.34 -30.84
C GLY A 611 14.97 11.75 -31.18
N LYS A 612 14.10 12.56 -31.79
CA LYS A 612 14.39 13.97 -32.13
C LYS A 612 14.11 14.86 -30.91
N ARG A 613 15.14 15.57 -30.42
CA ARG A 613 15.04 16.49 -29.26
C ARG A 613 13.96 17.57 -29.48
N SER A 614 12.95 17.64 -28.60
CA SER A 614 12.12 18.84 -28.50
C SER A 614 12.95 20.06 -28.12
N ARG A 615 12.70 21.20 -28.78
CA ARG A 615 13.25 22.52 -28.40
C ARG A 615 12.28 23.33 -27.54
N VAL A 616 11.01 22.95 -27.49
CA VAL A 616 9.98 23.59 -26.66
C VAL A 616 10.00 22.92 -25.28
N PRO A 617 10.28 23.67 -24.20
CA PRO A 617 10.14 23.15 -22.82
C PRO A 617 8.66 22.88 -22.49
N PHE A 618 8.41 21.98 -21.55
CA PHE A 618 7.06 21.82 -21.00
C PHE A 618 6.59 23.07 -20.23
N ASP A 619 5.39 23.57 -20.52
CA ASP A 619 4.85 24.80 -19.91
C ASP A 619 4.20 24.52 -18.54
N LYS A 620 4.99 24.76 -17.49
CA LYS A 620 4.54 24.63 -16.10
C LYS A 620 3.58 25.74 -15.66
N ALA A 621 3.58 26.90 -16.32
CA ALA A 621 2.69 28.01 -15.96
C ALA A 621 1.27 27.74 -16.48
N ALA A 622 1.15 27.32 -17.74
CA ALA A 622 -0.11 26.84 -18.30
C ALA A 622 -0.67 25.63 -17.52
N LEU A 623 0.18 24.67 -17.15
CA LEU A 623 -0.21 23.56 -16.29
C LEU A 623 -0.74 24.04 -14.93
N ASN A 624 -0.07 24.98 -14.26
CA ASN A 624 -0.50 25.48 -12.95
C ASN A 624 -1.90 26.08 -13.02
N THR A 625 -2.14 27.02 -13.95
CA THR A 625 -3.45 27.65 -14.15
C THR A 625 -4.54 26.61 -14.40
N ALA A 626 -4.26 25.61 -15.24
CA ALA A 626 -5.23 24.59 -15.63
C ALA A 626 -5.54 23.58 -14.51
N ILE A 627 -4.54 23.09 -13.78
CA ILE A 627 -4.74 22.18 -12.64
C ILE A 627 -5.50 22.88 -11.51
N THR A 628 -5.14 24.13 -11.20
CA THR A 628 -5.89 24.94 -10.24
C THR A 628 -7.35 25.16 -10.65
N ALA A 629 -7.63 25.40 -11.93
CA ALA A 629 -9.00 25.50 -12.44
C ALA A 629 -9.75 24.15 -12.39
N ALA A 630 -9.09 23.05 -12.74
CA ALA A 630 -9.66 21.71 -12.66
C ALA A 630 -9.98 21.31 -11.21
N TYR A 631 -9.10 21.61 -10.26
CA TYR A 631 -9.28 21.33 -8.83
C TYR A 631 -10.61 21.91 -8.31
N VAL A 632 -10.81 23.21 -8.51
CA VAL A 632 -11.99 23.96 -8.02
C VAL A 632 -13.32 23.45 -8.61
N ASN A 633 -13.30 22.87 -9.81
CA ASN A 633 -14.52 22.44 -10.51
C ASN A 633 -14.76 20.91 -10.46
N SER A 634 -13.73 20.11 -10.15
CA SER A 634 -13.84 18.64 -10.10
C SER A 634 -13.92 18.08 -8.67
N GLN A 635 -13.27 18.72 -7.69
CA GLN A 635 -13.20 18.23 -6.31
C GLN A 635 -14.37 18.73 -5.44
N PRO A 636 -14.71 18.03 -4.33
CA PRO A 636 -15.51 18.64 -3.29
C PRO A 636 -14.74 19.78 -2.60
N PRO A 637 -15.40 20.85 -2.13
CA PRO A 637 -14.74 21.94 -1.41
C PRO A 637 -14.09 21.44 -0.10
N PRO A 638 -12.87 21.92 0.25
CA PRO A 638 -12.17 21.50 1.45
C PRO A 638 -12.95 21.84 2.72
N ILE A 639 -12.88 20.97 3.72
CA ILE A 639 -13.58 21.13 5.00
C ILE A 639 -13.00 22.32 5.76
N VAL A 640 -11.67 22.40 5.85
CA VAL A 640 -10.94 23.52 6.48
C VAL A 640 -10.16 24.26 5.38
N PRO A 641 -10.59 25.46 4.95
CA PRO A 641 -9.84 26.26 3.97
C PRO A 641 -8.40 26.55 4.42
N GLN A 642 -7.49 26.71 3.46
CA GLN A 642 -6.06 27.00 3.69
C GLN A 642 -5.61 28.10 2.71
N THR A 643 -4.52 28.81 3.03
CA THR A 643 -3.97 29.91 2.23
C THR A 643 -3.39 29.44 0.89
N THR A 644 -2.97 28.18 0.82
CA THR A 644 -2.42 27.54 -0.39
C THR A 644 -3.49 27.06 -1.37
N TYR A 645 -4.75 26.97 -0.93
CA TYR A 645 -5.85 26.58 -1.81
C TYR A 645 -6.26 27.74 -2.73
N PRO A 646 -6.70 27.44 -3.96
CA PRO A 646 -7.12 28.47 -4.90
C PRO A 646 -8.50 29.08 -4.56
N PRO A 647 -8.78 30.33 -4.96
CA PRO A 647 -10.12 30.90 -4.90
C PRO A 647 -11.16 30.04 -5.63
N PRO A 648 -12.40 29.89 -5.10
CA PRO A 648 -12.96 30.58 -3.95
C PRO A 648 -12.71 29.85 -2.59
N TRP A 649 -11.79 28.88 -2.54
CA TRP A 649 -11.51 28.05 -1.36
C TRP A 649 -10.26 28.49 -0.59
N GLN A 650 -9.68 29.63 -0.95
CA GLN A 650 -8.50 30.22 -0.30
C GLN A 650 -8.87 30.83 1.06
N ALA A 651 -8.15 30.47 2.12
CA ALA A 651 -8.25 31.15 3.41
C ALA A 651 -7.40 32.42 3.46
N ALA A 652 -7.79 33.37 4.31
CA ALA A 652 -6.95 34.54 4.62
C ALA A 652 -5.77 34.23 5.56
N ALA A 653 -5.87 33.14 6.32
CA ALA A 653 -4.84 32.58 7.19
C ALA A 653 -5.11 31.08 7.42
N ASP A 654 -4.06 30.30 7.66
CA ASP A 654 -4.20 28.86 7.88
C ASP A 654 -4.72 28.53 9.29
N SER A 655 -5.67 27.60 9.37
CA SER A 655 -6.23 27.10 10.63
C SER A 655 -5.57 25.78 11.01
N TYR A 656 -4.56 25.83 11.88
CA TYR A 656 -3.82 24.67 12.39
C TYR A 656 -4.08 24.45 13.89
N ALA A 657 -4.25 23.18 14.29
CA ALA A 657 -4.37 22.80 15.70
C ALA A 657 -3.00 22.51 16.33
N ARG A 658 -2.88 22.84 17.61
CA ARG A 658 -1.71 22.64 18.47
C ARG A 658 -1.83 21.35 19.27
N ILE A 659 -0.72 20.91 19.85
CA ILE A 659 -0.65 19.67 20.65
C ILE A 659 -1.62 19.64 21.86
N GLN A 660 -1.98 20.80 22.43
CA GLN A 660 -2.93 20.92 23.55
C GLN A 660 -4.39 21.14 23.11
N ASP A 661 -4.63 21.38 21.82
CA ASP A 661 -5.98 21.72 21.35
C ASP A 661 -6.86 20.45 21.33
N ASN A 662 -8.11 20.64 21.74
CA ASN A 662 -9.17 19.62 21.72
C ASN A 662 -10.34 20.04 20.79
N THR A 663 -10.25 21.22 20.18
CA THR A 663 -11.17 21.78 19.19
C THR A 663 -10.38 22.55 18.13
N LEU A 664 -10.96 22.78 16.95
CA LEU A 664 -10.43 23.69 15.95
C LEU A 664 -11.52 24.69 15.51
N THR A 665 -11.15 25.96 15.45
CA THR A 665 -12.01 27.05 14.96
C THR A 665 -11.52 27.53 13.58
N TYR A 666 -12.42 27.54 12.60
CA TYR A 666 -12.12 27.93 11.21
C TYR A 666 -13.38 28.46 10.51
N THR A 667 -13.24 29.24 9.44
CA THR A 667 -14.37 29.65 8.58
C THR A 667 -14.52 28.64 7.43
N PRO A 668 -15.67 27.95 7.27
CA PRO A 668 -15.88 27.03 6.16
C PRO A 668 -15.93 27.75 4.79
N VAL A 669 -15.74 27.01 3.69
CA VAL A 669 -15.95 27.54 2.33
C VAL A 669 -17.36 28.13 2.21
N GLY A 670 -17.45 29.40 1.80
CA GLY A 670 -18.73 30.13 1.68
C GLY A 670 -19.41 30.51 3.00
N GLY A 671 -18.81 30.18 4.15
CA GLY A 671 -19.32 30.55 5.46
C GLY A 671 -19.09 32.03 5.80
N GLY A 672 -20.14 32.71 6.28
CA GLY A 672 -20.04 34.11 6.73
C GLY A 672 -19.44 34.31 8.13
N ALA A 673 -19.19 33.23 8.88
CA ALA A 673 -18.65 33.25 10.23
C ALA A 673 -17.84 31.97 10.54
N PRO A 674 -16.90 32.01 11.50
CA PRO A 674 -16.19 30.82 11.96
C PRO A 674 -17.12 29.81 12.62
N VAL A 675 -16.80 28.52 12.47
CA VAL A 675 -17.35 27.41 13.24
C VAL A 675 -16.26 26.82 14.13
N THR A 676 -16.64 26.22 15.26
CA THR A 676 -15.73 25.42 16.08
C THR A 676 -16.18 23.96 16.03
N ARG A 677 -15.24 23.04 15.85
CA ARG A 677 -15.45 21.58 15.83
C ARG A 677 -14.56 20.91 16.86
N ASP A 678 -15.08 19.89 17.53
CA ASP A 678 -14.28 19.02 18.40
C ASP A 678 -13.29 18.21 17.58
N LEU A 679 -12.07 18.06 18.11
CA LEU A 679 -11.08 17.11 17.62
C LEU A 679 -11.34 15.77 18.31
N GLN A 680 -11.86 14.78 17.59
CA GLN A 680 -12.04 13.45 18.16
C GLN A 680 -10.67 12.81 18.36
N PRO A 681 -10.32 12.39 19.59
CA PRO A 681 -9.04 11.76 19.85
C PRO A 681 -9.04 10.33 19.33
N LYS A 682 -8.00 10.02 18.56
CA LYS A 682 -7.62 8.68 18.12
C LYS A 682 -6.13 8.53 18.40
N ALA A 683 -5.62 7.31 18.33
CA ALA A 683 -4.21 7.03 18.47
C ALA A 683 -3.82 5.80 17.66
N LEU A 684 -2.52 5.55 17.63
CA LEU A 684 -1.96 4.26 17.25
C LEU A 684 -0.78 3.94 18.17
N HIS A 685 -0.48 2.65 18.33
CA HIS A 685 0.51 2.15 19.27
C HIS A 685 1.14 0.84 18.78
N GLU A 686 2.39 0.59 19.17
CA GLU A 686 3.09 -0.68 18.94
C GLU A 686 3.18 -1.46 20.26
N LEU A 687 2.70 -2.69 20.24
CA LEU A 687 2.59 -3.58 21.40
C LEU A 687 3.15 -4.95 21.03
N PHE A 688 2.79 -5.96 21.84
CA PHE A 688 3.07 -7.36 21.56
C PHE A 688 1.78 -8.17 21.70
N ASP A 689 1.59 -9.14 20.81
CA ASP A 689 0.45 -10.05 20.83
C ASP A 689 0.57 -11.15 21.90
N ASP A 690 -0.45 -12.01 21.99
CA ASP A 690 -0.51 -13.13 22.95
C ASP A 690 0.60 -14.19 22.73
N TYR A 691 1.38 -14.13 21.65
CA TYR A 691 2.56 -14.96 21.39
C TYR A 691 3.89 -14.24 21.68
N GLY A 692 3.83 -12.95 22.03
CA GLY A 692 4.98 -12.08 22.28
C GLY A 692 5.55 -11.41 21.03
N ARG A 693 4.85 -11.45 19.90
CA ARG A 693 5.27 -10.82 18.64
C ARG A 693 4.92 -9.35 18.65
N MET A 694 5.87 -8.49 18.29
CA MET A 694 5.62 -7.09 17.98
C MET A 694 4.41 -6.97 17.03
N ASN A 695 3.47 -6.12 17.39
CA ASN A 695 2.19 -5.98 16.71
C ASN A 695 1.75 -4.50 16.78
N SER A 696 1.09 -4.00 15.75
CA SER A 696 0.64 -2.60 15.72
C SER A 696 -0.87 -2.54 15.83
N VAL A 697 -1.39 -1.55 16.56
CA VAL A 697 -2.83 -1.41 16.83
C VAL A 697 -3.28 0.02 16.66
N LEU A 698 -4.54 0.17 16.24
CA LEU A 698 -5.26 1.43 16.31
C LEU A 698 -5.90 1.57 17.71
N ALA A 699 -6.00 2.80 18.18
CA ALA A 699 -6.24 3.10 19.58
C ALA A 699 -7.08 4.37 19.75
N LEU A 700 -7.50 4.64 20.99
CA LEU A 700 -8.05 5.93 21.39
C LEU A 700 -7.07 6.62 22.34
N GLU A 701 -6.88 7.93 22.17
CA GLU A 701 -6.16 8.74 23.14
C GLU A 701 -7.17 9.28 24.18
N ARG A 702 -6.84 9.26 25.48
CA ARG A 702 -7.76 9.82 26.49
C ARG A 702 -7.96 11.32 26.27
N LYS A 703 -9.19 11.81 26.46
CA LYS A 703 -9.51 13.24 26.30
C LYS A 703 -8.71 14.10 27.28
N PHE A 704 -8.30 15.29 26.83
CA PHE A 704 -7.53 16.29 27.58
C PHE A 704 -6.11 15.87 27.99
N THR A 705 -5.48 14.91 27.30
CA THR A 705 -4.06 14.60 27.49
C THR A 705 -3.14 15.70 26.94
N THR A 706 -1.86 15.62 27.30
CA THR A 706 -0.83 16.59 26.90
C THR A 706 0.47 15.87 26.57
N ALA A 707 1.43 16.55 25.92
CA ALA A 707 2.76 16.03 25.61
C ALA A 707 3.56 15.43 26.80
N PHE A 708 3.15 15.69 28.05
CA PHE A 708 3.78 15.14 29.27
C PHE A 708 2.98 14.00 29.92
N ASN A 709 1.75 13.75 29.44
CA ASN A 709 0.84 12.75 29.97
C ASN A 709 -0.17 12.39 28.86
N GLN A 710 0.31 11.64 27.86
CA GLN A 710 -0.54 10.91 26.93
C GLN A 710 -0.92 9.56 27.54
N THR A 711 -2.07 9.03 27.16
CA THR A 711 -2.61 7.77 27.68
C THR A 711 -3.41 7.10 26.58
N THR A 712 -2.69 6.29 25.82
CA THR A 712 -3.20 5.53 24.69
C THR A 712 -3.92 4.27 25.18
N LEU A 713 -5.16 4.08 24.72
CA LEU A 713 -6.02 2.93 24.99
C LEU A 713 -6.09 2.08 23.70
N PRO A 714 -5.30 1.00 23.58
CA PRO A 714 -5.31 0.13 22.41
C PRO A 714 -6.63 -0.64 22.30
N PHE A 715 -7.10 -0.88 21.08
CA PHE A 715 -8.28 -1.68 20.77
C PHE A 715 -7.98 -2.63 19.60
N LYS A 716 -8.72 -3.74 19.53
CA LYS A 716 -8.69 -4.69 18.40
C LYS A 716 -9.76 -4.35 17.36
N TYR A 717 -9.67 -4.94 16.18
CA TYR A 717 -10.70 -4.83 15.14
C TYR A 717 -12.06 -5.41 15.59
N ILE A 718 -12.04 -6.40 16.48
CA ILE A 718 -13.22 -7.03 17.07
C ILE A 718 -13.90 -6.21 18.19
N ASP A 719 -13.25 -5.18 18.74
CA ASP A 719 -13.86 -4.34 19.77
C ASP A 719 -14.96 -3.43 19.19
N GLN A 720 -15.85 -2.92 20.05
CA GLN A 720 -16.96 -2.07 19.60
C GLN A 720 -16.45 -0.84 18.82
N PRO A 721 -17.10 -0.42 17.71
CA PRO A 721 -16.74 0.78 16.96
C PRO A 721 -16.94 2.07 17.77
N ASP A 722 -15.89 2.90 17.81
CA ASP A 722 -15.88 4.28 18.30
C ASP A 722 -15.64 5.29 17.17
N GLU A 723 -15.57 4.80 15.93
CA GLU A 723 -15.41 5.56 14.70
C GLU A 723 -16.76 5.64 13.98
N VAL A 724 -17.73 6.20 14.70
CA VAL A 724 -19.14 6.31 14.29
C VAL A 724 -19.44 7.71 13.75
N PHE A 725 -20.09 7.77 12.60
CA PHE A 725 -20.61 8.98 11.95
C PHE A 725 -22.10 8.84 11.66
N ASN A 726 -22.81 9.97 11.59
CA ASN A 726 -24.09 10.05 10.88
C ASN A 726 -23.84 10.38 9.40
N ALA A 727 -24.71 9.92 8.49
CA ALA A 727 -24.61 10.28 7.07
C ALA A 727 -24.57 11.80 6.85
N GLY A 728 -23.57 12.27 6.09
CA GLY A 728 -23.28 13.68 5.82
C GLY A 728 -22.52 14.42 6.93
N GLU A 729 -22.26 13.79 8.07
CA GLU A 729 -21.55 14.40 9.21
C GLU A 729 -20.10 14.75 8.85
N THR A 730 -19.59 15.84 9.42
CA THR A 730 -18.19 16.26 9.32
C THR A 730 -17.51 16.15 10.68
N GLN A 731 -16.46 15.33 10.78
CA GLN A 731 -15.62 15.20 11.96
C GLN A 731 -14.19 15.64 11.64
N LEU A 732 -13.50 16.15 12.68
CA LEU A 732 -12.07 16.36 12.68
C LEU A 732 -11.47 15.36 13.65
N TRP A 733 -10.43 14.63 13.25
CA TRP A 733 -9.74 13.67 14.11
C TRP A 733 -8.33 14.17 14.42
N LYS A 734 -7.91 13.96 15.66
CA LYS A 734 -6.54 14.17 16.14
C LYS A 734 -5.99 12.79 16.48
N ILE A 735 -5.02 12.32 15.71
CA ILE A 735 -4.51 10.94 15.79
C ILE A 735 -3.09 11.00 16.34
N THR A 736 -2.92 10.59 17.60
CA THR A 736 -1.63 10.55 18.31
C THR A 736 -0.82 9.34 17.90
N HIS A 737 0.41 9.55 17.42
CA HIS A 737 1.33 8.48 17.04
C HIS A 737 2.29 8.14 18.18
N ASN A 738 2.02 7.05 18.90
CA ASN A 738 2.81 6.59 20.04
C ASN A 738 3.51 5.26 19.71
N GLY A 739 4.48 5.33 18.80
CA GLY A 739 5.22 4.23 18.17
C GLY A 739 6.51 4.74 17.51
N VAL A 740 7.26 3.88 16.82
CA VAL A 740 8.57 4.14 16.20
C VAL A 740 8.56 4.03 14.68
N ASP A 741 7.59 3.36 14.06
CA ASP A 741 7.54 3.19 12.60
C ASP A 741 6.43 4.01 11.91
N THR A 742 6.73 4.50 10.72
CA THR A 742 5.88 5.44 9.97
C THR A 742 4.83 4.68 9.19
N HIS A 743 3.56 4.85 9.56
CA HIS A 743 2.47 4.08 8.98
C HIS A 743 1.78 4.81 7.82
N ALA A 744 1.36 4.05 6.81
CA ALA A 744 0.41 4.50 5.80
C ALA A 744 -1.00 4.07 6.24
N ILE A 745 -1.85 4.99 6.71
CA ILE A 745 -3.19 4.66 7.21
C ILE A 745 -4.24 4.95 6.12
N HIS A 746 -5.00 3.94 5.74
CA HIS A 746 -6.11 4.05 4.80
C HIS A 746 -7.47 4.17 5.51
N PHE A 747 -8.39 4.92 4.90
CA PHE A 747 -9.77 5.13 5.32
C PHE A 747 -10.70 4.81 4.14
N HIS A 748 -11.46 3.72 4.22
CA HIS A 748 -12.46 3.37 3.19
C HIS A 748 -13.56 4.45 3.13
N LEU A 749 -14.29 4.58 2.01
CA LEU A 749 -15.31 5.62 1.71
C LEU A 749 -14.80 7.08 1.63
N PHE A 750 -13.94 7.52 2.54
CA PHE A 750 -13.67 8.95 2.76
C PHE A 750 -12.67 9.55 1.77
N ASN A 751 -12.91 10.81 1.41
CA ASN A 751 -11.83 11.71 1.05
C ASN A 751 -11.37 12.42 2.33
N VAL A 752 -10.08 12.32 2.63
CA VAL A 752 -9.43 12.79 3.85
C VAL A 752 -8.64 14.05 3.54
N GLN A 753 -8.89 15.14 4.27
CA GLN A 753 -8.05 16.33 4.24
C GLN A 753 -7.04 16.28 5.39
N VAL A 754 -5.74 16.37 5.08
CA VAL A 754 -4.71 16.66 6.10
C VAL A 754 -4.72 18.16 6.40
N ILE A 755 -4.86 18.54 7.67
CA ILE A 755 -4.85 19.93 8.11
C ILE A 755 -3.42 20.33 8.51
N ASN A 756 -2.84 19.63 9.49
CA ASN A 756 -1.45 19.74 9.89
C ASN A 756 -1.00 18.49 10.66
N ARG A 757 0.30 18.36 10.87
CA ARG A 757 0.89 17.55 11.94
C ARG A 757 1.38 18.48 13.04
N VAL A 758 1.55 17.98 14.26
CA VAL A 758 2.19 18.71 15.35
C VAL A 758 3.03 17.76 16.20
N GLY A 759 4.31 18.04 16.33
CA GLY A 759 5.18 17.29 17.24
C GLY A 759 4.76 17.50 18.69
N TRP A 760 5.04 16.54 19.56
CA TRP A 760 4.76 16.69 21.00
C TRP A 760 5.57 17.83 21.67
N ASP A 761 6.62 18.31 21.02
CA ASP A 761 7.33 19.55 21.39
C ASP A 761 6.56 20.84 21.04
N GLY A 762 5.39 20.72 20.41
CA GLY A 762 4.52 21.82 19.98
C GLY A 762 4.82 22.39 18.59
N GLN A 763 5.81 21.85 17.85
CA GLN A 763 6.10 22.31 16.50
C GLN A 763 5.02 21.88 15.50
N ILE A 764 4.24 22.84 14.99
CA ILE A 764 3.28 22.63 13.90
C ILE A 764 4.03 22.42 12.58
N ARG A 765 3.61 21.42 11.80
CA ARG A 765 4.11 21.12 10.46
C ARG A 765 2.93 21.08 9.48
N PRO A 766 2.86 22.01 8.51
CA PRO A 766 1.88 21.94 7.42
C PRO A 766 2.01 20.62 6.63
N PRO A 767 0.98 20.21 5.85
CA PRO A 767 1.10 19.11 4.90
C PRO A 767 2.19 19.40 3.86
N ASP A 768 2.92 18.36 3.41
CA ASP A 768 3.82 18.51 2.26
C ASP A 768 3.03 19.04 1.04
N PRO A 769 3.62 19.77 0.07
CA PRO A 769 2.88 20.34 -1.05
C PRO A 769 2.09 19.34 -1.91
N ASN A 770 2.46 18.05 -1.89
CA ASN A 770 1.74 16.95 -2.54
C ASN A 770 0.80 16.16 -1.61
N GLU A 771 0.72 16.52 -0.33
CA GLU A 771 -0.30 16.05 0.62
C GLU A 771 -1.52 16.98 0.70
N GLN A 772 -1.49 18.12 0.01
CA GLN A 772 -2.54 19.14 0.07
C GLN A 772 -3.77 18.79 -0.76
N GLY A 773 -4.95 19.15 -0.25
CA GLY A 773 -6.23 18.81 -0.84
C GLY A 773 -6.76 17.49 -0.29
N TRP A 774 -7.08 16.54 -1.18
CA TRP A 774 -7.70 15.28 -0.81
C TRP A 774 -6.73 14.10 -0.92
N LYS A 775 -6.73 13.26 0.11
CA LYS A 775 -6.11 11.93 0.17
C LYS A 775 -7.13 10.92 0.69
N GLU A 776 -6.69 9.72 1.00
CA GLU A 776 -7.49 8.63 1.60
C GLU A 776 -6.61 7.51 2.15
N THR A 777 -5.37 7.37 1.66
CA THR A 777 -4.25 6.83 2.43
C THR A 777 -3.37 8.00 2.89
N VAL A 778 -2.98 8.03 4.17
CA VAL A 778 -2.28 9.16 4.82
C VAL A 778 -1.11 8.67 5.68
N ARG A 779 0.08 9.22 5.44
CA ARG A 779 1.29 8.96 6.23
C ARG A 779 1.19 9.55 7.64
N MET A 780 1.46 8.73 8.67
CA MET A 780 1.56 9.15 10.07
C MET A 780 2.97 8.83 10.59
N ASN A 781 3.71 9.86 11.04
CA ASN A 781 5.09 9.70 11.49
C ASN A 781 5.18 9.61 13.02
N PRO A 782 6.20 8.92 13.57
CA PRO A 782 6.47 8.83 15.01
C PRO A 782 6.45 10.15 15.77
N LEU A 783 5.87 10.15 16.97
CA LEU A 783 5.91 11.25 17.94
C LEU A 783 5.28 12.57 17.44
N GLU A 784 4.32 12.44 16.52
CA GLU A 784 3.44 13.52 16.04
C GLU A 784 1.98 13.19 16.31
N ASP A 785 1.18 14.22 16.60
CA ASP A 785 -0.26 14.15 16.43
C ASP A 785 -0.61 14.67 15.03
N ILE A 786 -1.32 13.87 14.22
CA ILE A 786 -1.84 14.32 12.91
C ILE A 786 -3.30 14.78 13.02
N ILE A 787 -3.60 15.90 12.39
CA ILE A 787 -4.92 16.54 12.39
C ILE A 787 -5.53 16.36 11.00
N ILE A 788 -6.65 15.63 10.91
CA ILE A 788 -7.37 15.38 9.66
C ILE A 788 -8.84 15.81 9.75
N ALA A 789 -9.45 16.10 8.60
CA ALA A 789 -10.89 16.32 8.46
C ALA A 789 -11.51 15.39 7.43
N MET A 790 -12.70 14.88 7.74
CA MET A 790 -13.45 13.91 6.94
C MET A 790 -14.95 14.22 6.97
N LYS A 791 -15.67 13.84 5.90
CA LYS A 791 -17.13 13.98 5.79
C LYS A 791 -17.78 12.70 5.29
N ALA A 792 -18.75 12.18 6.04
CA ALA A 792 -19.37 10.87 5.84
C ALA A 792 -20.50 10.91 4.79
N ASP A 793 -20.20 11.44 3.60
CA ASP A 793 -21.12 11.35 2.47
C ASP A 793 -21.29 9.88 2.03
N LEU A 794 -22.47 9.54 1.49
CA LEU A 794 -22.77 8.21 0.96
C LEU A 794 -23.12 8.31 -0.53
N PRO A 795 -22.74 7.32 -1.37
CA PRO A 795 -23.05 7.35 -2.79
C PRO A 795 -24.54 7.14 -3.07
N THR A 796 -25.02 7.78 -4.13
CA THR A 796 -26.39 7.54 -4.63
C THR A 796 -26.41 6.24 -5.44
N VAL A 797 -27.24 5.28 -5.04
CA VAL A 797 -27.35 3.95 -5.67
C VAL A 797 -28.81 3.62 -6.01
N PRO A 798 -29.07 2.76 -7.02
CA PRO A 798 -30.43 2.52 -7.55
C PRO A 798 -31.26 1.48 -6.74
N PHE A 799 -30.75 1.03 -5.60
CA PHE A 799 -31.34 0.01 -4.73
C PHE A 799 -31.25 0.44 -3.27
N ALA A 800 -32.07 -0.16 -2.39
CA ALA A 800 -31.89 0.01 -0.95
C ALA A 800 -30.59 -0.66 -0.49
N VAL A 801 -29.76 0.06 0.26
CA VAL A 801 -28.57 -0.52 0.91
C VAL A 801 -29.03 -1.12 2.25
N PRO A 802 -28.73 -2.40 2.55
CA PRO A 802 -29.04 -3.02 3.84
C PRO A 802 -28.10 -2.49 4.94
N VAL A 803 -28.33 -2.86 6.19
CA VAL A 803 -27.35 -2.63 7.28
C VAL A 803 -26.51 -3.88 7.56
N SER A 804 -25.26 -3.70 7.99
CA SER A 804 -24.41 -4.81 8.42
C SER A 804 -24.82 -5.28 9.81
N MET A 805 -25.04 -6.59 9.94
CA MET A 805 -25.52 -7.26 11.17
C MET A 805 -24.67 -8.51 11.39
N ARG A 806 -23.64 -8.42 12.23
CA ARG A 806 -22.65 -9.49 12.45
C ARG A 806 -22.20 -9.58 13.92
N PRO A 807 -21.54 -10.68 14.36
CA PRO A 807 -20.83 -10.70 15.63
C PRO A 807 -19.79 -9.58 15.74
N LEU A 808 -19.45 -9.16 16.96
CA LEU A 808 -18.30 -8.27 17.22
C LEU A 808 -17.00 -8.99 16.83
N ASP A 809 -16.83 -10.20 17.36
CA ASP A 809 -15.77 -11.14 17.00
C ASP A 809 -16.37 -12.27 16.15
N PRO A 810 -16.07 -12.35 14.84
CA PRO A 810 -16.56 -13.43 13.99
C PRO A 810 -15.75 -14.73 14.09
N THR A 811 -14.65 -14.75 14.86
CA THR A 811 -13.82 -15.93 15.13
C THR A 811 -14.28 -16.70 16.38
N SER A 812 -14.84 -16.00 17.38
CA SER A 812 -15.39 -16.60 18.60
C SER A 812 -16.89 -16.90 18.50
N ALA A 813 -17.37 -17.87 19.29
CA ALA A 813 -18.80 -18.10 19.50
C ALA A 813 -19.49 -16.87 20.13
N LEU A 814 -20.80 -16.72 19.89
CA LEU A 814 -21.62 -15.73 20.58
C LEU A 814 -21.70 -16.02 22.09
N GLY A 815 -21.85 -14.97 22.90
CA GLY A 815 -21.89 -15.05 24.37
C GLY A 815 -20.52 -15.14 25.04
N THR A 816 -19.43 -15.27 24.28
CA THR A 816 -18.05 -15.22 24.82
C THR A 816 -17.68 -13.82 25.31
N THR A 817 -16.77 -13.74 26.29
CA THR A 817 -16.21 -12.49 26.84
C THR A 817 -14.68 -12.44 26.76
N THR A 818 -14.09 -13.41 26.06
CA THR A 818 -12.67 -13.54 25.74
C THR A 818 -12.29 -12.66 24.54
N GLN A 819 -10.99 -12.57 24.25
CA GLN A 819 -10.37 -11.79 23.15
C GLN A 819 -10.51 -10.26 23.23
N PHE A 820 -11.66 -9.73 23.63
CA PHE A 820 -11.95 -8.29 23.74
C PHE A 820 -11.06 -7.52 24.71
N THR A 821 -10.93 -6.22 24.44
CA THR A 821 -10.26 -5.26 25.31
C THR A 821 -11.05 -5.05 26.60
N ARG A 822 -10.34 -5.02 27.75
CA ARG A 822 -10.94 -5.04 29.10
C ARG A 822 -11.29 -3.65 29.67
N PHE A 823 -11.29 -2.61 28.84
CA PHE A 823 -11.62 -1.24 29.21
C PHE A 823 -12.44 -0.56 28.12
N GLY A 824 -13.21 0.45 28.50
CA GLY A 824 -13.96 1.30 27.58
C GLY A 824 -13.14 2.50 27.06
N PRO A 825 -13.70 3.29 26.12
CA PRO A 825 -13.12 4.53 25.58
C PRO A 825 -12.80 5.61 26.62
N ASP A 826 -13.43 5.54 27.79
CA ASP A 826 -13.17 6.41 28.94
C ASP A 826 -11.96 5.97 29.79
N GLY A 827 -11.48 4.74 29.56
CA GLY A 827 -10.45 4.07 30.35
C GLY A 827 -10.98 3.29 31.56
N ASN A 828 -12.30 3.17 31.74
CA ASN A 828 -12.89 2.40 32.84
C ASN A 828 -12.96 0.91 32.48
N PRO A 829 -12.80 -0.03 33.45
CA PRO A 829 -12.92 -1.46 33.18
C PRO A 829 -14.27 -1.85 32.57
N ARG A 830 -14.23 -2.67 31.51
CA ARG A 830 -15.41 -3.10 30.75
C ARG A 830 -15.35 -4.60 30.47
N VAL A 831 -16.50 -5.27 30.55
CA VAL A 831 -16.71 -6.61 30.00
C VAL A 831 -17.55 -6.47 28.73
N THR A 832 -16.97 -6.83 27.60
CA THR A 832 -17.66 -6.94 26.32
C THR A 832 -18.13 -8.39 26.14
N VAL A 833 -19.32 -8.58 25.56
CA VAL A 833 -19.88 -9.90 25.23
C VAL A 833 -20.01 -9.97 23.71
N ASN A 834 -19.57 -11.07 23.09
CA ASN A 834 -19.71 -11.26 21.66
C ASN A 834 -21.19 -11.41 21.30
N ALA A 835 -21.74 -10.44 20.59
CA ALA A 835 -23.15 -10.35 20.25
C ALA A 835 -23.34 -9.84 18.81
N ILE A 836 -24.44 -10.25 18.18
CA ILE A 836 -24.85 -9.67 16.89
C ILE A 836 -25.10 -8.17 17.07
N THR A 837 -24.33 -7.38 16.35
CA THR A 837 -24.23 -5.93 16.47
C THR A 837 -24.59 -5.28 15.12
N ASN A 838 -25.28 -4.15 15.17
CA ASN A 838 -25.59 -3.33 14.01
C ASN A 838 -24.41 -2.39 13.72
N PHE A 839 -23.74 -2.60 12.58
CA PHE A 839 -22.63 -1.78 12.10
C PHE A 839 -23.08 -0.75 11.04
N GLY A 840 -24.38 -0.48 10.90
CA GLY A 840 -24.93 0.52 9.98
C GLY A 840 -24.50 0.23 8.53
N HIS A 841 -23.90 1.21 7.87
CA HIS A 841 -23.01 0.94 6.74
C HIS A 841 -21.58 0.72 7.28
N GLU A 842 -21.08 -0.51 7.15
CA GLU A 842 -19.81 -0.96 7.73
C GLU A 842 -18.64 -0.70 6.78
N PHE A 843 -17.71 0.16 7.20
CA PHE A 843 -16.44 0.43 6.55
C PHE A 843 -15.29 0.12 7.52
N VAL A 844 -14.05 0.38 7.10
CA VAL A 844 -12.86 0.16 7.91
C VAL A 844 -11.83 1.26 7.69
N TRP A 845 -11.03 1.53 8.72
CA TRP A 845 -9.78 2.27 8.59
C TRP A 845 -8.67 1.42 9.21
N HIS A 846 -7.51 1.38 8.54
CA HIS A 846 -6.44 0.44 8.86
C HIS A 846 -5.08 0.96 8.43
N CYS A 847 -4.01 0.38 8.96
CA CYS A 847 -2.71 0.50 8.33
C CYS A 847 -2.65 -0.37 7.07
N HIS A 848 -2.12 0.21 5.98
CA HIS A 848 -1.89 -0.48 4.72
C HIS A 848 -0.43 -0.97 4.57
N LEU A 849 0.36 -0.94 5.65
CA LEU A 849 1.46 -1.88 5.79
C LEU A 849 0.81 -3.24 6.05
N LEU A 850 0.77 -4.12 5.06
CA LEU A 850 -0.13 -5.30 5.09
C LEU A 850 0.22 -6.30 6.19
N GLY A 851 1.45 -6.29 6.71
CA GLY A 851 1.75 -7.01 7.94
C GLY A 851 1.04 -6.41 9.16
N HIS A 852 1.08 -5.09 9.35
CA HIS A 852 0.36 -4.43 10.45
C HIS A 852 -1.16 -4.58 10.33
N GLU A 853 -1.72 -4.53 9.12
CA GLU A 853 -3.17 -4.68 8.87
C GLU A 853 -3.78 -5.89 9.59
N GLU A 854 -3.17 -7.06 9.44
CA GLU A 854 -3.72 -8.34 9.88
C GLU A 854 -3.40 -8.69 11.35
N ASN A 855 -2.58 -7.89 12.03
CA ASN A 855 -2.11 -8.18 13.39
C ASN A 855 -1.95 -6.91 14.26
N ASP A 856 -2.97 -6.08 14.49
CA ASP A 856 -4.37 -6.07 14.02
C ASP A 856 -4.72 -4.58 13.89
N MET A 857 -3.99 -3.89 13.01
CA MET A 857 -3.93 -2.43 12.96
C MET A 857 -5.10 -1.83 12.21
N MET A 858 -6.29 -2.24 12.61
CA MET A 858 -7.52 -2.15 11.82
C MET A 858 -8.72 -1.94 12.76
N ARG A 859 -9.63 -1.03 12.39
CA ARG A 859 -10.76 -0.65 13.24
C ARG A 859 -12.05 -0.42 12.44
N PRO A 860 -13.21 -0.90 12.92
CA PRO A 860 -14.48 -0.76 12.20
C PRO A 860 -14.94 0.70 12.22
N LEU A 861 -15.22 1.24 11.05
CA LEU A 861 -15.75 2.59 10.84
C LEU A 861 -17.23 2.47 10.45
N VAL A 862 -18.12 3.04 11.25
CA VAL A 862 -19.57 2.93 11.04
C VAL A 862 -20.13 4.25 10.53
N VAL A 863 -20.79 4.22 9.38
CA VAL A 863 -21.69 5.32 8.96
C VAL A 863 -23.12 4.88 9.22
N MET A 864 -23.77 5.50 10.20
CA MET A 864 -25.20 5.33 10.42
C MET A 864 -25.95 6.02 9.28
N PRO A 865 -26.79 5.30 8.49
CA PRO A 865 -27.70 5.95 7.57
C PRO A 865 -28.66 6.86 8.34
N GLY A 866 -29.15 7.92 7.68
CA GLY A 866 -30.15 8.80 8.26
C GLY A 866 -31.48 8.07 8.55
N PRO A 867 -32.34 8.64 9.42
CA PRO A 867 -33.66 8.11 9.75
C PRO A 867 -34.66 8.20 8.59
#